data_AF-A0A954FKD6-F1
#
_entry.id   AF-A0A954FKD6-F1
#
_cell.length_a   1.000
_cell.length_b   1.000
_cell.length_c   1.000
_cell.angle_alpha   90.00
_cell.angle_beta   90.00
_cell.angle_gamma   90.00
#
_symmetry.space_group_name_H-M   'P 1'
#
loop_
_entity.id
_entity.type
_entity.pdbx_description
1 polymer ?
#
loop_
_entity_poly.entity_id
_entity_poly.type
_entity_poly.pdbx_seq_one_letter_code
_entity_poly.pdbx_strand_id
1 'polypeptide(L)'
;MAIVLIGLVLLVFVIGTWWLLGRSGNPRPNAGQFASLSMDLQQQTETEKNLGVGLLENGQFADAEKQFAAIAKLLPEEPLGWRNLTIARLLMHESGQMDIAVVQQAQKQLLSTDEKSAVTHVLAGRIAGLMGDADAAVAAFERATGLAPQDAAIAWELFQATRSASEALKQQGLLALDRASQLQPQNLFLLTEQLLVQAESQDDRLQSTLKNASTTLGWLTESVQMQNQIELPALLDQASAAASQQDWKAVMSRVRILSNVLRPQPATQSDRMRIQKHPMEFILRDFSAGDTSDADVLLTVDPVGDAGDSPDSSVTDVSFQLSKVTTPDHSFNGIVAGELADMDLDARSEIIVAHRQGVTVLKQDDTTSDWVPLLEFATSSAPSGLVLADLDLDLVERPPVADPLRNEVGLDPVCHEADIDMIVYGEQGVVVLKNHVVSDGSGRELQAVSQDAAFAELRGVTQVITSDLDHDGNLDLAVASDTGLSLWSGRGDLTYIEITGNSQLPPPEIRVTALRALDIDRDLDTDVLVAAANQSAGYLENVGHGRFRWLSIPVDDQISVKATGISAMGTNPLRSWDLLYSGPQGTFLVPTVSSQSGMVQLGKAARISNFAADGLMTWDYDNDGWVDIVTWTNDSLRIFRRHDENHFRDVSGLIDELDVPHPMRSCRTADIDQDGDSDVLLTSTQGVWLLKNQGGNRNAWLNISLRAEQEKGGQVSASGRVNHYGIGSILELRAGQKYQAQIVDSSVTHFGLGKQPADIVRVLWTNGVPANIIHPKSEQQICERQTLKGSCPYLYAWNGKQFEFVTDLLWSAPMGLQFAEGVYAPARNWEYLRIDGTRMQPEQGCYRLQVTEELWEAAYFDQVQLLAVDHPEEAEIYSNEKVGPAEIAEFRIHSVRNPLLPITAVDQRGRDVLAAVRQRDGIYLKAFDRKFRQGLTEEHFLELTPDLPANAGRIMLFLTGWIYPTDTSLNVALGKSRDLSGPRPPSLWIQNAAGEWREAMPFMGFPGGKTKTIAIDLTDVFKAGDKRLQIRTTAEICWDDAFFAVDELQGEFVVTPLDLTAADLHYRGFSRIVPDPGYGPESLDYMHVDHAAAHWPPMTGRFTRYGDVSELVQAEDDLLVVMGSGDELTLEFAVPTTPLRPGWKRDFLIHNIGWDKDADLNTIYGQSVEPLPFGSMSGYPYRWDEAYPETILHTDYLQRYQTRRQFSGPFRRF
;
A
#
# COMPACT_ATOMS: atom_id res chain seq x y z
N MET A 1 -64.92 22.91 -59.90
CA MET A 1 -63.58 23.53 -60.00
C MET A 1 -63.14 24.28 -58.75
N ALA A 2 -64.02 24.95 -57.99
CA ALA A 2 -63.62 25.64 -56.75
C ALA A 2 -63.22 24.71 -55.58
N ILE A 3 -63.78 23.49 -55.50
CA ILE A 3 -63.48 22.53 -54.42
C ILE A 3 -62.11 21.83 -54.63
N VAL A 4 -61.68 21.66 -55.88
CA VAL A 4 -60.37 21.07 -56.22
C VAL A 4 -59.23 22.08 -55.97
N LEU A 5 -59.49 23.38 -56.15
CA LEU A 5 -58.51 24.43 -55.86
C LEU A 5 -58.27 24.62 -54.35
N ILE A 6 -59.33 24.50 -53.53
CA ILE A 6 -59.23 24.58 -52.07
C ILE A 6 -58.50 23.36 -51.49
N GLY A 7 -58.73 22.16 -52.06
CA GLY A 7 -58.01 20.95 -51.68
C GLY A 7 -56.50 20.99 -52.01
N LEU A 8 -56.12 21.58 -53.14
CA LEU A 8 -54.70 21.68 -53.54
C LEU A 8 -53.95 22.76 -52.73
N VAL A 9 -54.61 23.87 -52.38
CA VAL A 9 -54.02 24.92 -51.52
C VAL A 9 -53.85 24.41 -50.08
N LEU A 10 -54.79 23.63 -49.56
CA LEU A 10 -54.65 22.98 -48.24
C LEU A 10 -53.56 21.90 -48.23
N LEU A 11 -53.40 21.13 -49.32
CA LEU A 11 -52.35 20.10 -49.41
C LEU A 11 -50.94 20.72 -49.49
N VAL A 12 -50.78 21.82 -50.24
CA VAL A 12 -49.50 22.56 -50.31
C VAL A 12 -49.22 23.32 -49.00
N PHE A 13 -50.25 23.78 -48.28
CA PHE A 13 -50.07 24.39 -46.96
C PHE A 13 -49.70 23.34 -45.91
N VAL A 14 -50.27 22.14 -45.94
CA VAL A 14 -49.94 21.03 -45.01
C VAL A 14 -48.56 20.43 -45.31
N ILE A 15 -48.17 20.29 -46.58
CA ILE A 15 -46.83 19.82 -46.94
C ILE A 15 -45.77 20.92 -46.68
N GLY A 16 -46.12 22.19 -46.89
CA GLY A 16 -45.27 23.35 -46.61
C GLY A 16 -45.06 23.60 -45.11
N THR A 17 -46.08 23.43 -44.27
CA THR A 17 -45.93 23.49 -42.81
C THR A 17 -45.25 22.26 -42.26
N TRP A 18 -45.40 21.07 -42.85
CA TRP A 18 -44.64 19.88 -42.45
C TRP A 18 -43.16 19.97 -42.83
N TRP A 19 -42.80 20.64 -43.93
CA TRP A 19 -41.41 20.87 -44.34
C TRP A 19 -40.73 22.04 -43.57
N LEU A 20 -41.50 23.05 -43.15
CA LEU A 20 -41.00 24.16 -42.32
C LEU A 20 -41.01 23.84 -40.81
N LEU A 21 -41.92 23.00 -40.30
CA LEU A 21 -41.92 22.50 -38.92
C LEU A 21 -41.10 21.21 -38.75
N GLY A 22 -40.77 20.51 -39.85
CA GLY A 22 -39.84 19.38 -39.86
C GLY A 22 -38.36 19.78 -39.87
N ARG A 23 -38.05 21.08 -39.79
CA ARG A 23 -36.68 21.64 -39.66
C ARG A 23 -36.47 22.47 -38.39
N SER A 24 -37.45 22.56 -37.51
CA SER A 24 -37.18 22.74 -36.08
C SER A 24 -37.17 21.35 -35.49
N GLY A 25 -35.98 20.74 -35.40
CA GLY A 25 -35.83 19.59 -34.53
C GLY A 25 -36.49 19.95 -33.19
N ASN A 26 -37.31 19.06 -32.65
CA ASN A 26 -37.47 19.04 -31.20
C ASN A 26 -36.06 19.24 -30.63
N PRO A 27 -35.82 20.20 -29.73
CA PRO A 27 -34.56 20.21 -29.03
C PRO A 27 -34.41 18.78 -28.51
N ARG A 28 -33.35 18.11 -28.97
CA ARG A 28 -32.90 16.88 -28.33
C ARG A 28 -32.87 17.22 -26.82
N PRO A 29 -33.35 16.32 -25.94
CA PRO A 29 -33.23 16.57 -24.51
C PRO A 29 -31.80 17.04 -24.22
N ASN A 30 -31.69 18.19 -23.53
CA ASN A 30 -30.47 18.99 -23.40
C ASN A 30 -29.21 18.11 -23.39
N ALA A 31 -28.50 18.05 -24.51
CA ALA A 31 -27.14 17.53 -24.49
C ALA A 31 -26.36 18.47 -23.57
N GLY A 32 -25.71 17.93 -22.53
CA GLY A 32 -24.98 18.73 -21.53
C GLY A 32 -24.02 19.72 -22.19
N GLN A 33 -23.64 20.80 -21.49
CA GLN A 33 -22.80 21.86 -22.06
C GLN A 33 -21.52 21.31 -22.73
N PHE A 34 -20.93 20.26 -22.15
CA PHE A 34 -19.77 19.57 -22.72
C PHE A 34 -20.05 18.95 -24.11
N ALA A 35 -21.19 18.25 -24.26
CA ALA A 35 -21.60 17.64 -25.53
C ALA A 35 -21.87 18.68 -26.65
N SER A 36 -22.04 19.96 -26.29
CA SER A 36 -22.24 21.07 -27.23
C SER A 36 -20.94 21.68 -27.76
N LEU A 37 -19.78 21.33 -27.18
CA LEU A 37 -18.47 21.80 -27.62
C LEU A 37 -18.05 21.13 -28.96
N SER A 38 -17.11 21.74 -29.68
CA SER A 38 -16.46 21.10 -30.83
C SER A 38 -15.60 19.91 -30.36
N MET A 39 -15.45 18.87 -31.19
CA MET A 39 -14.65 17.68 -30.86
C MET A 39 -13.24 18.01 -30.34
N ASP A 40 -12.52 18.95 -30.99
CA ASP A 40 -11.19 19.37 -30.53
C ASP A 40 -11.21 19.96 -29.12
N LEU A 41 -12.26 20.71 -28.79
CA LEU A 41 -12.40 21.35 -27.49
C LEU A 41 -12.87 20.35 -26.43
N GLN A 42 -13.72 19.38 -26.80
CA GLN A 42 -14.06 18.24 -25.93
C GLN A 42 -12.80 17.48 -25.53
N GLN A 43 -11.95 17.14 -26.51
CA GLN A 43 -10.70 16.44 -26.26
C GLN A 43 -9.78 17.25 -25.35
N GLN A 44 -9.58 18.54 -25.62
CA GLN A 44 -8.76 19.40 -24.77
C GLN A 44 -9.30 19.46 -23.33
N THR A 45 -10.62 19.66 -23.18
CA THR A 45 -11.26 19.77 -21.87
C THR A 45 -11.22 18.44 -21.10
N GLU A 46 -11.25 17.29 -21.77
CA GLU A 46 -11.01 15.97 -21.16
C GLU A 46 -9.58 15.81 -20.66
N THR A 47 -8.59 16.22 -21.46
CA THR A 47 -7.18 16.22 -21.03
C THR A 47 -6.98 17.14 -19.83
N GLU A 48 -7.56 18.35 -19.83
CA GLU A 48 -7.50 19.29 -18.70
C GLU A 48 -8.17 18.71 -17.44
N LYS A 49 -9.28 17.99 -17.60
CA LYS A 49 -9.96 17.28 -16.51
C LYS A 49 -9.07 16.16 -15.95
N ASN A 50 -8.55 15.28 -16.81
CA ASN A 50 -7.67 14.17 -16.40
C ASN A 50 -6.42 14.70 -15.69
N LEU A 51 -5.81 15.76 -16.23
CA LEU A 51 -4.69 16.45 -15.60
C LEU A 51 -5.11 17.04 -14.25
N GLY A 52 -6.24 17.74 -14.17
CA GLY A 52 -6.77 18.30 -12.92
C GLY A 52 -6.96 17.25 -11.82
N VAL A 53 -7.47 16.06 -12.17
CA VAL A 53 -7.60 14.94 -11.23
C VAL A 53 -6.23 14.41 -10.81
N GLY A 54 -5.31 14.15 -11.75
CA GLY A 54 -3.96 13.69 -11.43
C GLY A 54 -3.15 14.68 -10.57
N LEU A 55 -3.29 15.99 -10.84
CA LEU A 55 -2.70 17.04 -10.00
C LEU A 55 -3.29 17.00 -8.58
N LEU A 56 -4.60 16.82 -8.44
CA LEU A 56 -5.27 16.77 -7.14
C LEU A 56 -4.84 15.54 -6.33
N GLU A 57 -4.68 14.38 -6.97
CA GLU A 57 -4.19 13.14 -6.37
C GLU A 57 -2.72 13.22 -5.96
N ASN A 58 -1.90 13.97 -6.70
CA ASN A 58 -0.50 14.26 -6.34
C ASN A 58 -0.36 15.31 -5.22
N GLY A 59 -1.47 15.80 -4.64
CA GLY A 59 -1.45 16.86 -3.62
C GLY A 59 -1.23 18.27 -4.17
N GLN A 60 -1.19 18.46 -5.49
CA GLN A 60 -0.99 19.74 -6.17
C GLN A 60 -2.29 20.53 -6.25
N PHE A 61 -2.93 20.79 -5.10
CA PHE A 61 -4.28 21.35 -5.01
C PHE A 61 -4.43 22.70 -5.71
N ALA A 62 -3.39 23.56 -5.64
CA ALA A 62 -3.41 24.87 -6.28
C ALA A 62 -3.38 24.79 -7.83
N ASP A 63 -2.71 23.79 -8.40
CA ASP A 63 -2.68 23.59 -9.85
C ASP A 63 -3.94 22.86 -10.33
N ALA A 64 -4.45 21.91 -9.55
CA ALA A 64 -5.75 21.30 -9.77
C ALA A 64 -6.89 22.34 -9.74
N GLU A 65 -6.86 23.27 -8.77
CA GLU A 65 -7.82 24.39 -8.67
C GLU A 65 -7.87 25.20 -9.96
N LYS A 66 -6.72 25.50 -10.58
CA LYS A 66 -6.65 26.24 -11.85
C LYS A 66 -7.34 25.47 -12.98
N GLN A 67 -7.13 24.15 -13.07
CA GLN A 67 -7.77 23.32 -14.10
C GLN A 67 -9.29 23.33 -13.91
N PHE A 68 -9.78 23.04 -12.69
CA PHE A 68 -11.22 22.99 -12.43
C PHE A 68 -11.89 24.36 -12.50
N ALA A 69 -11.20 25.45 -12.16
CA ALA A 69 -11.69 26.80 -12.34
C ALA A 69 -11.82 27.16 -13.84
N ALA A 70 -10.90 26.69 -14.68
CA ALA A 70 -11.01 26.86 -16.13
C ALA A 70 -12.21 26.08 -16.70
N ILE A 71 -12.40 24.84 -16.26
CA ILE A 71 -13.55 23.99 -16.65
C ILE A 71 -14.86 24.62 -16.19
N ALA A 72 -14.98 25.02 -14.91
CA ALA A 72 -16.18 25.67 -14.36
C ALA A 72 -16.52 26.99 -15.07
N LYS A 73 -15.52 27.71 -15.58
CA LYS A 73 -15.72 28.93 -16.37
C LYS A 73 -16.17 28.62 -17.80
N LEU A 74 -15.64 27.57 -18.42
CA LEU A 74 -16.01 27.14 -19.76
C LEU A 74 -17.42 26.54 -19.78
N LEU A 75 -17.74 25.76 -18.74
CA LEU A 75 -18.96 24.99 -18.58
C LEU A 75 -19.68 25.36 -17.27
N PRO A 76 -20.30 26.55 -17.16
CA PRO A 76 -20.86 27.05 -15.90
C PRO A 76 -22.06 26.28 -15.37
N GLU A 77 -22.75 25.49 -16.20
CA GLU A 77 -23.88 24.64 -15.77
C GLU A 77 -23.45 23.17 -15.59
N GLU A 78 -22.17 22.86 -15.74
CA GLU A 78 -21.64 21.50 -15.58
C GLU A 78 -21.18 21.27 -14.13
N PRO A 79 -21.78 20.30 -13.40
CA PRO A 79 -21.43 20.03 -12.00
C PRO A 79 -19.96 19.66 -11.79
N LEU A 80 -19.30 18.98 -12.76
CA LEU A 80 -17.90 18.53 -12.61
C LEU A 80 -16.97 19.69 -12.26
N GLY A 81 -17.06 20.80 -13.00
CA GLY A 81 -16.20 21.96 -12.79
C GLY A 81 -16.37 22.52 -11.37
N TRP A 82 -17.61 22.73 -10.93
CA TRP A 82 -17.89 23.32 -9.62
C TRP A 82 -17.64 22.37 -8.45
N ARG A 83 -17.93 21.08 -8.59
CA ARG A 83 -17.74 20.11 -7.50
C ARG A 83 -16.26 19.90 -7.23
N ASN A 84 -15.49 19.61 -8.28
CA ASN A 84 -14.05 19.38 -8.14
C ASN A 84 -13.33 20.65 -7.72
N LEU A 85 -13.76 21.82 -8.19
CA LEU A 85 -13.27 23.11 -7.70
C LEU A 85 -13.56 23.31 -6.21
N THR A 86 -14.77 22.98 -5.75
CA THR A 86 -15.14 23.08 -4.32
C THR A 86 -14.28 22.15 -3.48
N ILE A 87 -14.04 20.91 -3.94
CA ILE A 87 -13.18 19.93 -3.25
C ILE A 87 -11.73 20.40 -3.21
N ALA A 88 -11.16 20.82 -4.34
CA ALA A 88 -9.79 21.34 -4.40
C ALA A 88 -9.58 22.51 -3.42
N ARG A 89 -10.53 23.45 -3.39
CA ARG A 89 -10.50 24.61 -2.47
C ARG A 89 -10.72 24.20 -1.01
N LEU A 90 -11.56 23.20 -0.73
CA LEU A 90 -11.74 22.66 0.60
C LEU A 90 -10.44 22.04 1.13
N LEU A 91 -9.76 21.24 0.30
CA LEU A 91 -8.46 20.64 0.64
C LEU A 91 -7.37 21.70 0.84
N MET A 92 -7.37 22.76 0.02
CA MET A 92 -6.51 23.93 0.25
C MET A 92 -6.83 24.66 1.56
N HIS A 93 -8.10 24.72 1.98
CA HIS A 93 -8.45 25.31 3.28
C HIS A 93 -7.96 24.46 4.44
N GLU A 94 -8.16 23.14 4.37
CA GLU A 94 -7.69 22.19 5.37
C GLU A 94 -6.15 22.20 5.50
N SER A 95 -5.43 22.48 4.41
CA SER A 95 -3.98 22.69 4.41
C SER A 95 -3.53 24.13 4.73
N GLY A 96 -4.45 25.03 5.08
CA GLY A 96 -4.16 26.42 5.45
C GLY A 96 -3.80 27.36 4.29
N GLN A 97 -3.91 26.89 3.05
CA GLN A 97 -3.61 27.66 1.83
C GLN A 97 -4.78 28.54 1.36
N MET A 98 -5.99 28.34 1.88
CA MET A 98 -7.19 29.05 1.45
C MET A 98 -8.14 29.41 2.60
N ASP A 99 -8.78 30.59 2.51
CA ASP A 99 -9.84 31.00 3.44
C ASP A 99 -11.16 30.27 3.12
N ILE A 100 -11.85 29.78 4.17
CA ILE A 100 -13.13 29.08 4.07
C ILE A 100 -14.19 29.87 3.30
N ALA A 101 -14.14 31.20 3.30
CA ALA A 101 -15.05 32.06 2.55
C ALA A 101 -14.95 31.86 1.02
N VAL A 102 -13.75 31.56 0.50
CA VAL A 102 -13.52 31.29 -0.93
C VAL A 102 -14.08 29.92 -1.30
N VAL A 103 -13.95 28.94 -0.40
CA VAL A 103 -14.57 27.61 -0.54
C VAL A 103 -16.10 27.74 -0.58
N GLN A 104 -16.67 28.55 0.32
CA GLN A 104 -18.12 28.80 0.37
C GLN A 104 -18.66 29.42 -0.92
N GLN A 105 -17.86 30.24 -1.62
CA GLN A 105 -18.28 30.82 -2.91
C GLN A 105 -18.46 29.74 -3.99
N ALA A 106 -17.51 28.80 -4.12
CA ALA A 106 -17.62 27.69 -5.06
C ALA A 106 -18.77 26.75 -4.67
N GLN A 107 -18.91 26.47 -3.37
CA GLN A 107 -19.98 25.65 -2.84
C GLN A 107 -21.39 26.21 -3.14
N LYS A 108 -21.58 27.53 -3.07
CA LYS A 108 -22.85 28.17 -3.45
C LYS A 108 -23.18 27.99 -4.93
N GLN A 109 -22.17 28.04 -5.81
CA GLN A 109 -22.37 27.78 -7.25
C GLN A 109 -22.66 26.30 -7.52
N LEU A 110 -22.01 25.40 -6.79
CA LEU A 110 -22.31 23.98 -6.84
C LEU A 110 -23.76 23.71 -6.42
N LEU A 111 -24.23 24.30 -5.33
CA LEU A 111 -25.63 24.17 -4.91
C LEU A 111 -26.64 24.64 -5.96
N SER A 112 -26.35 25.72 -6.70
CA SER A 112 -27.23 26.17 -7.78
C SER A 112 -27.18 25.30 -9.02
N THR A 113 -26.09 24.55 -9.22
CA THR A 113 -25.87 23.72 -10.41
C THR A 113 -26.34 22.28 -10.19
N ASP A 114 -26.22 21.76 -8.97
CA ASP A 114 -26.48 20.37 -8.63
C ASP A 114 -27.13 20.21 -7.24
N GLU A 115 -28.34 20.77 -7.08
CA GLU A 115 -29.09 20.75 -5.81
C GLU A 115 -29.66 19.37 -5.43
N LYS A 116 -29.72 18.44 -6.38
CA LYS A 116 -30.32 17.11 -6.20
C LYS A 116 -29.30 16.07 -5.75
N SER A 117 -28.01 16.34 -5.87
CA SER A 117 -26.95 15.46 -5.39
C SER A 117 -26.84 15.50 -3.86
N ALA A 118 -26.92 14.34 -3.22
CA ALA A 118 -26.67 14.22 -1.78
C ALA A 118 -25.26 14.71 -1.41
N VAL A 119 -24.26 14.45 -2.26
CA VAL A 119 -22.86 14.85 -2.08
C VAL A 119 -22.73 16.38 -2.01
N THR A 120 -23.47 17.12 -2.83
CA THR A 120 -23.49 18.58 -2.77
C THR A 120 -23.90 19.09 -1.38
N HIS A 121 -24.89 18.45 -0.75
CA HIS A 121 -25.33 18.79 0.60
C HIS A 121 -24.38 18.28 1.68
N VAL A 122 -23.69 17.16 1.47
CA VAL A 122 -22.60 16.70 2.36
C VAL A 122 -21.47 17.74 2.39
N LEU A 123 -20.99 18.21 1.23
CA LEU A 123 -19.97 19.25 1.15
C LEU A 123 -20.44 20.56 1.80
N ALA A 124 -21.70 20.93 1.59
CA ALA A 124 -22.31 22.08 2.27
C ALA A 124 -22.30 21.94 3.79
N GLY A 125 -22.65 20.76 4.32
CA GLY A 125 -22.65 20.47 5.74
C GLY A 125 -21.26 20.54 6.37
N ARG A 126 -20.25 19.97 5.69
CA ARG A 126 -18.85 20.07 6.13
C ARG A 126 -18.35 21.51 6.18
N ILE A 127 -18.60 22.28 5.12
CA ILE A 127 -18.21 23.68 5.05
C ILE A 127 -18.92 24.51 6.16
N ALA A 128 -20.21 24.27 6.42
CA ALA A 128 -20.92 24.91 7.53
C ALA A 128 -20.33 24.55 8.89
N GLY A 129 -19.97 23.28 9.10
CA GLY A 129 -19.28 22.80 10.30
C GLY A 129 -17.92 23.50 10.52
N LEU A 130 -17.11 23.63 9.47
CA LEU A 130 -15.83 24.35 9.50
C LEU A 130 -16.00 25.85 9.77
N MET A 131 -17.14 26.43 9.40
CA MET A 131 -17.50 27.81 9.73
C MET A 131 -18.08 27.98 11.15
N GLY A 132 -18.24 26.89 11.91
CA GLY A 132 -18.79 26.91 13.27
C GLY A 132 -20.32 26.99 13.34
N ASP A 133 -21.04 26.72 12.25
CA ASP A 133 -22.50 26.73 12.17
C ASP A 133 -23.07 25.29 12.22
N ALA A 134 -23.14 24.74 13.43
CA ALA A 134 -23.59 23.35 13.65
C ALA A 134 -25.05 23.12 13.21
N ASP A 135 -25.94 24.09 13.40
CA ASP A 135 -27.35 23.95 13.01
C ASP A 135 -27.50 23.93 11.48
N ALA A 136 -26.73 24.77 10.75
CA ALA A 136 -26.70 24.72 9.29
C ALA A 136 -26.07 23.42 8.77
N ALA A 137 -25.04 22.90 9.45
CA ALA A 137 -24.44 21.61 9.12
C ALA A 137 -25.47 20.47 9.25
N VAL A 138 -26.19 20.41 10.37
CA VAL A 138 -27.27 19.44 10.60
C VAL A 138 -28.34 19.54 9.50
N ALA A 139 -28.81 20.74 9.17
CA ALA A 139 -29.83 20.92 8.12
C ALA A 139 -29.36 20.44 6.74
N ALA A 140 -28.09 20.68 6.39
CA ALA A 140 -27.51 20.19 5.15
C ALA A 140 -27.38 18.66 5.13
N PHE A 141 -26.91 18.05 6.22
CA PHE A 141 -26.82 16.59 6.31
C PHE A 141 -28.20 15.91 6.33
N GLU A 142 -29.22 16.50 6.97
CA GLU A 142 -30.61 16.02 6.88
C GLU A 142 -31.11 16.03 5.44
N ARG A 143 -30.79 17.10 4.69
CA ARG A 143 -31.14 17.17 3.26
C ARG A 143 -30.41 16.08 2.46
N ALA A 144 -29.14 15.85 2.73
CA ALA A 144 -28.36 14.78 2.12
C ALA A 144 -28.94 13.39 2.45
N THR A 145 -29.31 13.13 3.71
CA THR A 145 -29.98 11.88 4.13
C THR A 145 -31.31 11.70 3.42
N GLY A 146 -32.07 12.77 3.21
CA GLY A 146 -33.32 12.71 2.45
C GLY A 146 -33.13 12.34 0.98
N LEU A 147 -31.99 12.70 0.39
CA LEU A 147 -31.65 12.39 -1.01
C LEU A 147 -31.02 11.00 -1.16
N ALA A 148 -30.26 10.54 -0.16
CA ALA A 148 -29.60 9.24 -0.14
C ALA A 148 -29.84 8.49 1.19
N PRO A 149 -31.08 8.03 1.45
CA PRO A 149 -31.47 7.46 2.75
C PRO A 149 -30.85 6.10 3.08
N GLN A 150 -30.18 5.47 2.12
CA GLN A 150 -29.47 4.19 2.29
C GLN A 150 -27.96 4.37 2.50
N ASP A 151 -27.45 5.61 2.54
CA ASP A 151 -26.03 5.88 2.75
C ASP A 151 -25.72 6.02 4.25
N ALA A 152 -25.08 5.00 4.82
CA ALA A 152 -24.73 4.94 6.24
C ALA A 152 -23.75 6.04 6.67
N ALA A 153 -22.86 6.46 5.77
CA ALA A 153 -21.87 7.50 6.06
C ALA A 153 -22.52 8.88 6.15
N ILE A 154 -23.56 9.17 5.37
CA ILE A 154 -24.33 10.42 5.52
C ILE A 154 -25.08 10.43 6.85
N ALA A 155 -25.65 9.29 7.26
CA ALA A 155 -26.28 9.16 8.58
C ALA A 155 -25.25 9.36 9.71
N TRP A 156 -24.02 8.87 9.52
CA TRP A 156 -22.92 9.13 10.45
C TRP A 156 -22.52 10.61 10.51
N GLU A 157 -22.41 11.30 9.37
CA GLU A 157 -22.12 12.75 9.33
C GLU A 157 -23.19 13.56 10.06
N LEU A 158 -24.47 13.21 9.87
CA LEU A 158 -25.57 13.80 10.63
C LEU A 158 -25.41 13.57 12.14
N PHE A 159 -25.09 12.34 12.57
CA PHE A 159 -24.81 12.06 13.97
C PHE A 159 -23.67 12.93 14.51
N GLN A 160 -22.54 13.03 13.79
CA GLN A 160 -21.41 13.85 14.23
C GLN A 160 -21.75 15.33 14.34
N ALA A 161 -22.46 15.90 13.36
CA ALA A 161 -22.86 17.30 13.37
C ALA A 161 -23.77 17.65 14.57
N THR A 162 -24.60 16.70 15.04
CA THR A 162 -25.48 16.95 16.20
C THR A 162 -24.75 17.01 17.53
N ARG A 163 -23.52 16.49 17.64
CA ARG A 163 -22.77 16.45 18.92
C ARG A 163 -22.44 17.84 19.46
N SER A 164 -22.16 18.78 18.56
CA SER A 164 -21.90 20.19 18.86
C SER A 164 -23.14 21.08 18.69
N ALA A 165 -24.27 20.52 18.24
CA ALA A 165 -25.50 21.26 17.99
C ALA A 165 -26.33 21.49 19.27
N SER A 166 -27.44 22.20 19.11
CA SER A 166 -28.37 22.45 20.22
C SER A 166 -28.96 21.16 20.80
N GLU A 167 -29.34 21.19 22.09
CA GLU A 167 -29.88 20.02 22.80
C GLU A 167 -31.12 19.41 22.11
N ALA A 168 -31.89 20.23 21.38
CA ALA A 168 -33.05 19.78 20.62
C ALA A 168 -32.68 18.85 19.45
N LEU A 169 -31.49 19.02 18.86
CA LEU A 169 -31.01 18.26 17.70
C LEU A 169 -30.22 17.00 18.12
N LYS A 170 -29.72 16.93 19.37
CA LYS A 170 -28.97 15.75 19.86
C LYS A 170 -29.76 14.44 19.80
N GLN A 171 -31.08 14.48 20.02
CA GLN A 171 -31.95 13.31 19.89
C GLN A 171 -32.02 12.80 18.44
N GLN A 172 -31.95 13.70 17.45
CA GLN A 172 -31.89 13.31 16.05
C GLN A 172 -30.56 12.59 15.75
N GLY A 173 -29.48 13.00 16.40
CA GLY A 173 -28.18 12.33 16.31
C GLY A 173 -28.23 10.86 16.68
N LEU A 174 -28.91 10.51 17.77
CA LEU A 174 -29.06 9.11 18.20
C LEU A 174 -29.80 8.27 17.16
N LEU A 175 -30.86 8.82 16.55
CA LEU A 175 -31.59 8.16 15.47
C LEU A 175 -30.72 7.98 14.22
N ALA A 176 -29.85 8.95 13.93
CA ALA A 176 -28.93 8.87 12.80
C ALA A 176 -27.85 7.80 13.01
N LEU A 177 -27.29 7.67 14.23
CA LEU A 177 -26.40 6.57 14.59
C LEU A 177 -27.08 5.22 14.47
N ASP A 178 -28.30 5.08 15.02
CA ASP A 178 -29.07 3.84 14.88
C ASP A 178 -29.34 3.48 13.42
N ARG A 179 -29.60 4.48 12.57
CA ARG A 179 -29.78 4.29 11.13
C ARG A 179 -28.51 3.81 10.46
N ALA A 180 -27.36 4.42 10.76
CA ALA A 180 -26.06 3.99 10.24
C ALA A 180 -25.77 2.52 10.62
N SER A 181 -25.94 2.18 11.91
CA SER A 181 -25.74 0.80 12.41
C SER A 181 -26.71 -0.21 11.79
N GLN A 182 -27.95 0.18 11.48
CA GLN A 182 -28.91 -0.69 10.77
C GLN A 182 -28.53 -0.91 9.31
N LEU A 183 -27.95 0.10 8.66
CA LEU A 183 -27.50 0.01 7.26
C LEU A 183 -26.23 -0.83 7.13
N GLN A 184 -25.36 -0.83 8.15
CA GLN A 184 -24.16 -1.64 8.20
C GLN A 184 -24.04 -2.41 9.53
N PRO A 185 -24.83 -3.48 9.73
CA PRO A 185 -24.91 -4.19 11.01
C PRO A 185 -23.65 -4.98 11.39
N GLN A 186 -22.75 -5.20 10.43
CA GLN A 186 -21.46 -5.88 10.64
C GLN A 186 -20.30 -4.89 10.80
N ASN A 187 -20.55 -3.58 10.69
CA ASN A 187 -19.51 -2.56 10.81
C ASN A 187 -19.03 -2.45 12.26
N LEU A 188 -17.79 -2.87 12.50
CA LEU A 188 -17.20 -2.92 13.84
C LEU A 188 -17.05 -1.52 14.46
N PHE A 189 -16.74 -0.52 13.63
CA PHE A 189 -16.60 0.87 14.10
C PHE A 189 -17.93 1.41 14.64
N LEU A 190 -19.01 1.29 13.86
CA LEU A 190 -20.35 1.69 14.29
C LEU A 190 -20.84 0.90 15.50
N LEU A 191 -20.52 -0.39 15.58
CA LEU A 191 -20.85 -1.22 16.74
C LEU A 191 -20.20 -0.68 18.02
N THR A 192 -18.91 -0.33 17.97
CA THR A 192 -18.21 0.23 19.14
C THR A 192 -18.78 1.59 19.57
N GLU A 193 -19.10 2.46 18.63
CA GLU A 193 -19.74 3.76 18.89
C GLU A 193 -21.15 3.59 19.48
N GLN A 194 -21.95 2.68 18.93
CA GLN A 194 -23.30 2.42 19.43
C GLN A 194 -23.29 1.88 20.85
N LEU A 195 -22.39 0.94 21.18
CA LEU A 195 -22.24 0.42 22.54
C LEU A 195 -21.86 1.52 23.55
N LEU A 196 -20.93 2.41 23.19
CA LEU A 196 -20.51 3.53 24.04
C LEU A 196 -21.65 4.51 24.30
N VAL A 197 -22.32 4.96 23.24
CA VAL A 197 -23.44 5.90 23.33
C VAL A 197 -24.58 5.31 24.15
N GLN A 198 -24.96 4.06 23.91
CA GLN A 198 -26.03 3.39 24.65
C GLN A 198 -25.66 3.15 26.12
N ALA A 199 -24.39 2.85 26.42
CA ALA A 199 -23.92 2.74 27.80
C ALA A 199 -23.94 4.10 28.53
N GLU A 200 -23.59 5.19 27.83
CA GLU A 200 -23.58 6.54 28.40
C GLU A 200 -25.01 7.04 28.67
N SER A 201 -25.92 6.81 27.73
CA SER A 201 -27.32 7.21 27.84
C SER A 201 -28.19 6.24 28.64
N GLN A 202 -27.63 5.11 29.11
CA GLN A 202 -28.36 4.05 29.81
C GLN A 202 -29.54 3.50 28.99
N ASP A 203 -29.31 3.28 27.70
CA ASP A 203 -30.34 2.81 26.75
C ASP A 203 -30.67 1.33 26.98
N ASP A 204 -31.95 1.01 27.16
CA ASP A 204 -32.45 -0.36 27.36
C ASP A 204 -32.10 -1.30 26.20
N ARG A 205 -31.84 -0.76 25.00
CA ARG A 205 -31.46 -1.55 23.81
C ARG A 205 -30.05 -2.12 23.90
N LEU A 206 -29.20 -1.65 24.82
CA LEU A 206 -27.81 -2.09 24.98
C LEU A 206 -27.66 -3.61 25.06
N GLN A 207 -28.55 -4.31 25.76
CA GLN A 207 -28.47 -5.78 25.88
C GLN A 207 -28.58 -6.48 24.52
N SER A 208 -29.42 -5.96 23.62
CA SER A 208 -29.55 -6.51 22.27
C SER A 208 -28.30 -6.24 21.43
N THR A 209 -27.70 -5.05 21.58
CA THR A 209 -26.44 -4.66 20.92
C THR A 209 -25.27 -5.51 21.42
N LEU A 210 -25.15 -5.76 22.73
CA LEU A 210 -24.13 -6.65 23.30
C LEU A 210 -24.26 -8.08 22.78
N LYS A 211 -25.49 -8.59 22.63
CA LYS A 211 -25.73 -9.90 22.03
C LYS A 211 -25.30 -9.95 20.57
N ASN A 212 -25.57 -8.90 19.78
CA ASN A 212 -25.09 -8.80 18.40
C ASN A 212 -23.56 -8.74 18.33
N ALA A 213 -22.93 -8.02 19.27
CA ALA A 213 -21.49 -7.92 19.37
C ALA A 213 -20.83 -9.29 19.59
N SER A 214 -21.41 -10.16 20.43
CA SER A 214 -20.91 -11.53 20.64
C SER A 214 -20.87 -12.36 19.36
N THR A 215 -21.81 -12.15 18.43
CA THR A 215 -21.82 -12.83 17.13
C THR A 215 -20.84 -12.19 16.16
N THR A 216 -20.84 -10.86 16.07
CA THR A 216 -20.05 -10.10 15.07
C THR A 216 -18.55 -10.18 15.35
N LEU A 217 -18.15 -10.23 16.63
CA LEU A 217 -16.75 -10.24 17.06
C LEU A 217 -16.17 -11.64 17.25
N GLY A 218 -16.97 -12.70 17.04
CA GLY A 218 -16.56 -14.07 17.37
C GLY A 218 -15.23 -14.48 16.73
N TRP A 219 -15.05 -14.14 15.44
CA TRP A 219 -13.85 -14.45 14.66
C TRP A 219 -12.59 -13.68 15.08
N LEU A 220 -12.73 -12.53 15.78
CA LEU A 220 -11.60 -11.75 16.31
C LEU A 220 -11.12 -12.23 17.69
N THR A 221 -11.83 -13.19 18.30
CA THR A 221 -11.58 -13.59 19.70
C THR A 221 -10.14 -14.06 19.91
N GLU A 222 -9.65 -14.98 19.07
CA GLU A 222 -8.33 -15.56 19.24
C GLU A 222 -7.23 -14.52 18.99
N SER A 223 -7.35 -13.71 17.93
CA SER A 223 -6.35 -12.69 17.62
C SER A 223 -6.28 -11.60 18.69
N VAL A 224 -7.43 -11.14 19.19
CA VAL A 224 -7.48 -10.14 20.27
C VAL A 224 -6.96 -10.71 21.59
N GLN A 225 -7.24 -11.98 21.89
CA GLN A 225 -6.68 -12.65 23.05
C GLN A 225 -5.16 -12.74 22.95
N MET A 226 -4.60 -13.07 21.79
CA MET A 226 -3.15 -13.13 21.58
C MET A 226 -2.49 -11.74 21.68
N GLN A 227 -3.07 -10.72 21.05
CA GLN A 227 -2.49 -9.37 20.98
C GLN A 227 -2.67 -8.57 22.26
N ASN A 228 -3.85 -8.63 22.88
CA ASN A 228 -4.24 -7.76 24.00
C ASN A 228 -4.44 -8.53 25.32
N GLN A 229 -4.33 -9.86 25.33
CA GLN A 229 -4.56 -10.71 26.52
C GLN A 229 -5.99 -10.55 27.10
N ILE A 230 -7.00 -10.39 26.22
CA ILE A 230 -8.42 -10.30 26.59
C ILE A 230 -9.30 -11.34 25.88
N GLU A 231 -10.08 -12.04 26.69
CA GLU A 231 -11.15 -12.91 26.24
C GLU A 231 -12.39 -12.07 25.92
N LEU A 232 -12.56 -11.71 24.64
CA LEU A 232 -13.71 -10.92 24.18
C LEU A 232 -15.07 -11.47 24.66
N PRO A 233 -15.35 -12.79 24.58
CA PRO A 233 -16.62 -13.34 25.08
C PRO A 233 -16.85 -13.06 26.56
N ALA A 234 -15.82 -13.22 27.38
CA ALA A 234 -15.93 -12.98 28.83
C ALA A 234 -16.20 -11.50 29.14
N LEU A 235 -15.59 -10.58 28.39
CA LEU A 235 -15.82 -9.14 28.57
C LEU A 235 -17.25 -8.74 28.20
N LEU A 236 -17.77 -9.29 27.10
CA LEU A 236 -19.15 -9.07 26.66
C LEU A 236 -20.17 -9.64 27.66
N ASP A 237 -19.92 -10.85 28.19
CA ASP A 237 -20.77 -11.47 29.22
C ASP A 237 -20.79 -10.64 30.50
N GLN A 238 -19.65 -10.11 30.93
CA GLN A 238 -19.57 -9.21 32.09
C GLN A 238 -20.35 -7.91 31.87
N ALA A 239 -20.24 -7.30 30.68
CA ALA A 239 -21.00 -6.10 30.33
C ALA A 239 -22.52 -6.40 30.34
N SER A 240 -22.93 -7.53 29.78
CA SER A 240 -24.33 -7.97 29.73
C SER A 240 -24.90 -8.27 31.13
N ALA A 241 -24.11 -8.93 31.98
CA ALA A 241 -24.49 -9.20 33.36
C ALA A 241 -24.62 -7.92 34.20
N ALA A 242 -23.70 -6.96 34.02
CA ALA A 242 -23.77 -5.65 34.67
C ALA A 242 -25.00 -4.84 34.20
N ALA A 243 -25.30 -4.85 32.90
CA ALA A 243 -26.48 -4.20 32.34
C ALA A 243 -27.78 -4.80 32.90
N SER A 244 -27.84 -6.14 33.04
CA SER A 244 -28.98 -6.83 33.66
C SER A 244 -29.19 -6.46 35.14
N GLN A 245 -28.12 -6.03 35.82
CA GLN A 245 -28.14 -5.57 37.22
C GLN A 245 -28.30 -4.05 37.34
N GLN A 246 -28.41 -3.32 36.22
CA GLN A 246 -28.43 -1.85 36.16
C GLN A 246 -27.17 -1.19 36.79
N ASP A 247 -26.04 -1.89 36.82
CA ASP A 247 -24.76 -1.33 37.25
C ASP A 247 -24.08 -0.62 36.06
N TRP A 248 -24.56 0.58 35.74
CA TRP A 248 -24.10 1.35 34.58
C TRP A 248 -22.64 1.79 34.66
N LYS A 249 -22.10 1.94 35.87
CA LYS A 249 -20.67 2.21 36.05
C LYS A 249 -19.85 1.00 35.62
N ALA A 250 -20.27 -0.19 36.02
CA ALA A 250 -19.67 -1.44 35.58
C ALA A 250 -19.80 -1.63 34.07
N VAL A 251 -20.97 -1.38 33.48
CA VAL A 251 -21.20 -1.46 32.02
C VAL A 251 -20.23 -0.55 31.27
N MET A 252 -20.20 0.75 31.61
CA MET A 252 -19.35 1.73 30.94
C MET A 252 -17.88 1.34 31.01
N SER A 253 -17.40 0.83 32.16
CA SER A 253 -16.04 0.33 32.29
C SER A 253 -15.71 -0.79 31.31
N ARG A 254 -16.61 -1.78 31.10
CA ARG A 254 -16.35 -2.90 30.17
C ARG A 254 -16.46 -2.48 28.72
N VAL A 255 -17.45 -1.64 28.39
CA VAL A 255 -17.63 -1.12 27.03
C VAL A 255 -16.44 -0.25 26.61
N ARG A 256 -15.86 0.55 27.52
CA ARG A 256 -14.63 1.30 27.24
C ARG A 256 -13.44 0.39 26.97
N ILE A 257 -13.23 -0.65 27.78
CA ILE A 257 -12.16 -1.63 27.53
C ILE A 257 -12.35 -2.27 26.16
N LEU A 258 -13.58 -2.73 25.85
CA LEU A 258 -13.91 -3.33 24.56
C LEU A 258 -13.61 -2.37 23.41
N SER A 259 -14.02 -1.11 23.54
CA SER A 259 -13.76 -0.06 22.56
C SER A 259 -12.27 0.21 22.37
N ASN A 260 -11.49 0.32 23.44
CA ASN A 260 -10.05 0.60 23.37
C ASN A 260 -9.27 -0.51 22.64
N VAL A 261 -9.76 -1.74 22.74
CA VAL A 261 -9.14 -2.92 22.15
C VAL A 261 -9.57 -3.11 20.70
N LEU A 262 -10.85 -2.86 20.39
CA LEU A 262 -11.40 -3.07 19.05
C LEU A 262 -11.17 -1.90 18.11
N ARG A 263 -11.25 -0.65 18.57
CA ARG A 263 -11.06 0.53 17.71
C ARG A 263 -9.79 0.44 16.87
N PRO A 264 -8.61 0.14 17.44
CA PRO A 264 -7.38 0.15 16.67
C PRO A 264 -7.20 -1.11 15.81
N GLN A 265 -8.05 -2.14 15.96
CA GLN A 265 -7.97 -3.35 15.13
C GLN A 265 -8.10 -2.99 13.64
N PRO A 266 -7.25 -3.56 12.78
CA PRO A 266 -7.28 -3.34 11.33
C PRO A 266 -8.66 -3.52 10.69
N ALA A 267 -9.40 -4.57 11.05
CA ALA A 267 -10.78 -4.78 10.60
C ALA A 267 -11.74 -3.63 11.00
N THR A 268 -11.55 -3.05 12.18
CA THR A 268 -12.33 -1.88 12.62
C THR A 268 -11.91 -0.61 11.88
N GLN A 269 -10.64 -0.46 11.52
CA GLN A 269 -10.16 0.67 10.71
C GLN A 269 -10.65 0.56 9.26
N SER A 270 -10.63 -0.63 8.66
CA SER A 270 -11.29 -0.90 7.37
C SER A 270 -12.76 -0.49 7.42
N ASP A 271 -13.51 -0.97 8.42
CA ASP A 271 -14.91 -0.60 8.59
C ASP A 271 -15.13 0.91 8.89
N ARG A 272 -14.17 1.59 9.52
CA ARG A 272 -14.23 3.03 9.76
C ARG A 272 -14.14 3.83 8.46
N MET A 273 -13.28 3.42 7.52
CA MET A 273 -13.11 4.09 6.23
C MET A 273 -14.41 4.08 5.40
N ARG A 274 -15.22 3.02 5.52
CA ARG A 274 -16.56 2.90 4.91
C ARG A 274 -17.56 3.97 5.36
N ILE A 275 -17.32 4.57 6.52
CA ILE A 275 -18.24 5.50 7.19
C ILE A 275 -17.69 6.93 7.19
N GLN A 276 -16.37 7.09 7.26
CA GLN A 276 -15.68 8.38 7.30
C GLN A 276 -15.06 8.74 5.95
N LYS A 277 -15.90 9.12 4.98
CA LYS A 277 -15.45 9.43 3.60
C LYS A 277 -14.57 10.68 3.54
N HIS A 278 -13.50 10.65 2.77
CA HIS A 278 -12.69 11.83 2.46
C HIS A 278 -13.32 12.68 1.32
N PRO A 279 -13.13 14.02 1.25
CA PRO A 279 -13.61 14.82 0.13
C PRO A 279 -13.17 14.34 -1.27
N MET A 280 -12.00 13.70 -1.39
CA MET A 280 -11.52 13.12 -2.65
C MET A 280 -12.41 12.00 -3.18
N GLU A 281 -13.17 11.32 -2.31
CA GLU A 281 -14.12 10.28 -2.71
C GLU A 281 -15.37 10.88 -3.40
N PHE A 282 -15.49 12.21 -3.42
CA PHE A 282 -16.62 12.92 -4.04
C PHE A 282 -16.31 13.57 -5.39
N ILE A 283 -15.09 13.38 -5.91
CA ILE A 283 -14.67 13.93 -7.21
C ILE A 283 -15.53 13.34 -8.33
N LEU A 284 -15.96 14.21 -9.23
CA LEU A 284 -16.54 13.81 -10.51
C LEU A 284 -15.41 13.59 -11.52
N ARG A 285 -15.35 12.37 -12.06
CA ARG A 285 -14.31 11.98 -13.03
C ARG A 285 -14.77 12.09 -14.48
N ASP A 286 -16.06 12.27 -14.70
CA ASP A 286 -16.67 12.37 -16.03
C ASP A 286 -17.72 13.48 -16.09
N PHE A 287 -17.84 14.10 -17.27
CA PHE A 287 -18.83 15.14 -17.53
C PHE A 287 -20.25 14.59 -17.53
N SER A 288 -21.24 15.40 -17.14
CA SER A 288 -22.63 14.97 -17.09
C SER A 288 -23.16 14.51 -18.46
N ALA A 289 -23.71 13.30 -18.51
CA ALA A 289 -24.41 12.76 -19.68
C ALA A 289 -25.87 13.28 -19.74
N GLY A 290 -26.10 14.58 -19.59
CA GLY A 290 -27.46 15.14 -19.49
C GLY A 290 -28.18 14.73 -18.20
N ASP A 291 -29.52 14.81 -18.20
CA ASP A 291 -30.44 14.79 -17.03
C ASP A 291 -30.55 13.44 -16.29
N THR A 292 -29.49 12.62 -16.28
CA THR A 292 -29.40 11.38 -15.51
C THR A 292 -28.40 11.54 -14.38
N SER A 293 -28.87 12.10 -13.26
CA SER A 293 -28.41 11.61 -11.96
C SER A 293 -29.03 10.22 -11.81
N ASP A 294 -28.25 9.16 -11.56
CA ASP A 294 -28.62 8.07 -10.64
C ASP A 294 -27.52 7.00 -10.60
N ALA A 295 -27.11 6.62 -9.38
CA ALA A 295 -26.29 5.43 -9.14
C ALA A 295 -26.92 4.16 -9.74
N ASP A 296 -28.24 4.15 -9.96
CA ASP A 296 -28.97 3.07 -10.62
C ASP A 296 -28.52 2.85 -12.08
N VAL A 297 -28.05 3.89 -12.78
CA VAL A 297 -27.50 3.76 -14.15
C VAL A 297 -26.12 3.09 -14.11
N LEU A 298 -25.28 3.42 -13.13
CA LEU A 298 -23.96 2.76 -12.96
C LEU A 298 -24.10 1.30 -12.55
N LEU A 299 -25.16 0.96 -11.83
CA LEU A 299 -25.47 -0.38 -11.34
C LEU A 299 -26.35 -1.20 -12.30
N THR A 300 -26.65 -0.69 -13.49
CA THR A 300 -27.42 -1.43 -14.52
C THR A 300 -26.64 -1.52 -15.82
N VAL A 301 -26.71 -2.69 -16.45
CA VAL A 301 -26.09 -2.99 -17.74
C VAL A 301 -27.14 -3.66 -18.61
N ASP A 302 -27.23 -3.25 -19.87
CA ASP A 302 -28.07 -3.88 -20.88
C ASP A 302 -27.19 -4.61 -21.90
N PRO A 303 -26.94 -5.91 -21.74
CA PRO A 303 -25.93 -6.61 -22.51
C PRO A 303 -26.37 -6.95 -23.94
N VAL A 304 -27.68 -6.85 -24.25
CA VAL A 304 -28.24 -7.25 -25.56
C VAL A 304 -29.24 -6.20 -26.04
N GLY A 305 -28.72 -5.07 -26.48
CA GLY A 305 -29.44 -4.13 -27.35
C GLY A 305 -29.21 -4.50 -28.81
N ASP A 306 -30.24 -4.38 -29.66
CA ASP A 306 -30.08 -4.24 -31.12
C ASP A 306 -29.29 -2.94 -31.34
N ALA A 307 -27.97 -3.00 -31.17
CA ALA A 307 -27.10 -2.02 -31.75
C ALA A 307 -27.17 -2.30 -33.25
N GLY A 308 -28.22 -1.74 -33.89
CA GLY A 308 -28.72 -2.23 -35.17
C GLY A 308 -27.63 -2.37 -36.22
N ASP A 309 -27.89 -3.17 -37.26
CA ASP A 309 -27.01 -3.60 -38.39
C ASP A 309 -26.21 -2.50 -39.14
N SER A 310 -26.10 -1.28 -38.62
CA SER A 310 -25.17 -0.27 -39.12
C SER A 310 -23.74 -0.78 -38.92
N PRO A 311 -22.93 -0.85 -40.01
CA PRO A 311 -21.52 -1.21 -39.89
C PRO A 311 -20.84 -0.23 -38.95
N ASP A 312 -20.29 -0.77 -37.87
CA ASP A 312 -19.52 -0.01 -36.90
C ASP A 312 -18.18 0.38 -37.55
N SER A 313 -18.08 1.62 -38.02
CA SER A 313 -16.87 2.15 -38.66
C SER A 313 -15.67 2.29 -37.71
N SER A 314 -15.84 1.95 -36.42
CA SER A 314 -14.76 1.93 -35.42
C SER A 314 -14.05 0.59 -35.30
N VAL A 315 -14.62 -0.49 -35.88
CA VAL A 315 -14.01 -1.84 -35.84
C VAL A 315 -12.67 -1.82 -36.57
N THR A 316 -11.62 -2.21 -35.87
CA THR A 316 -10.32 -2.43 -36.51
C THR A 316 -10.37 -3.77 -37.23
N ASP A 317 -9.95 -3.79 -38.48
CA ASP A 317 -9.93 -5.00 -39.28
C ASP A 317 -8.88 -5.97 -38.71
N VAL A 318 -9.37 -7.04 -38.07
CA VAL A 318 -8.58 -8.07 -37.41
C VAL A 318 -8.97 -9.44 -37.98
N SER A 319 -7.99 -10.31 -38.15
CA SER A 319 -8.20 -11.71 -38.53
C SER A 319 -7.33 -12.63 -37.69
N PHE A 320 -7.73 -13.89 -37.56
CA PHE A 320 -6.95 -14.87 -36.81
C PHE A 320 -6.35 -15.95 -37.69
N GLN A 321 -5.10 -16.34 -37.40
CA GLN A 321 -4.44 -17.47 -38.03
C GLN A 321 -4.24 -18.59 -37.01
N LEU A 322 -4.91 -19.73 -37.24
CA LEU A 322 -4.76 -20.91 -36.39
C LEU A 322 -3.59 -21.77 -36.85
N SER A 323 -2.66 -22.07 -35.94
CA SER A 323 -1.52 -22.97 -36.17
C SER A 323 -1.41 -24.00 -35.06
N LYS A 324 -1.12 -25.25 -35.41
CA LYS A 324 -0.87 -26.30 -34.42
C LYS A 324 0.58 -26.23 -33.95
N VAL A 325 0.78 -26.23 -32.65
CA VAL A 325 2.11 -26.38 -32.05
C VAL A 325 2.63 -27.77 -32.39
N THR A 326 3.71 -27.83 -33.16
CA THR A 326 4.31 -29.08 -33.63
C THR A 326 5.50 -29.44 -32.76
N THR A 327 5.45 -30.63 -32.17
CA THR A 327 6.50 -31.19 -31.31
C THR A 327 6.99 -32.52 -31.93
N PRO A 328 8.01 -32.51 -32.81
CA PRO A 328 8.36 -33.66 -33.66
C PRO A 328 8.57 -34.99 -32.92
N ASP A 329 9.16 -34.93 -31.72
CA ASP A 329 9.53 -36.10 -30.92
C ASP A 329 8.73 -36.23 -29.61
N HIS A 330 7.67 -35.43 -29.42
CA HIS A 330 6.87 -35.42 -28.19
C HIS A 330 5.37 -35.45 -28.49
N SER A 331 4.61 -36.21 -27.70
CA SER A 331 3.15 -36.29 -27.84
C SER A 331 2.47 -36.19 -26.49
N PHE A 332 1.53 -35.26 -26.35
CA PHE A 332 0.78 -35.09 -25.13
C PHE A 332 -0.38 -36.09 -25.02
N ASN A 333 -0.55 -36.67 -23.82
CA ASN A 333 -1.72 -37.48 -23.48
C ASN A 333 -2.48 -36.83 -22.32
N GLY A 334 -3.75 -36.52 -22.56
CA GLY A 334 -4.63 -35.94 -21.55
C GLY A 334 -4.17 -34.56 -21.07
N ILE A 335 -4.03 -33.61 -21.99
CA ILE A 335 -3.79 -32.19 -21.67
C ILE A 335 -4.92 -31.68 -20.78
N VAL A 336 -4.54 -30.90 -19.76
CA VAL A 336 -5.43 -30.33 -18.74
C VAL A 336 -5.44 -28.80 -18.83
N ALA A 337 -4.28 -28.18 -19.01
CA ALA A 337 -4.13 -26.74 -19.11
C ALA A 337 -2.84 -26.39 -19.86
N GLY A 338 -2.73 -25.14 -20.29
CA GLY A 338 -1.50 -24.55 -20.78
C GLY A 338 -1.38 -23.09 -20.36
N GLU A 339 -0.15 -22.68 -20.13
CA GLU A 339 0.29 -21.34 -19.70
C GLU A 339 1.45 -20.84 -20.57
N LEU A 340 1.76 -19.55 -20.45
CA LEU A 340 2.90 -18.89 -21.10
C LEU A 340 3.74 -18.17 -20.06
N ALA A 341 5.06 -18.34 -20.15
CA ALA A 341 6.03 -17.56 -19.38
C ALA A 341 7.42 -17.69 -20.03
N ASP A 342 8.25 -16.67 -19.88
CA ASP A 342 9.67 -16.75 -20.22
C ASP A 342 10.41 -17.51 -19.11
N MET A 343 10.56 -18.82 -19.29
CA MET A 343 11.09 -19.75 -18.28
C MET A 343 12.62 -19.83 -18.32
N ASP A 344 13.25 -19.47 -19.44
CA ASP A 344 14.70 -19.45 -19.59
C ASP A 344 15.36 -18.08 -19.79
N LEU A 345 14.55 -17.01 -19.70
CA LEU A 345 14.93 -15.61 -19.66
C LEU A 345 15.63 -15.17 -20.95
N ASP A 346 15.11 -15.64 -22.08
CA ASP A 346 15.57 -15.27 -23.42
C ASP A 346 14.70 -14.19 -24.10
N ALA A 347 13.79 -13.60 -23.33
CA ALA A 347 12.79 -12.62 -23.74
C ALA A 347 11.70 -13.18 -24.67
N ARG A 348 11.59 -14.50 -24.85
CA ARG A 348 10.45 -15.15 -25.53
C ARG A 348 9.70 -16.03 -24.55
N SER A 349 8.37 -16.08 -24.70
CA SER A 349 7.56 -16.95 -23.84
C SER A 349 7.63 -18.41 -24.29
N GLU A 350 7.93 -19.31 -23.36
CA GLU A 350 7.72 -20.75 -23.51
C GLU A 350 6.24 -21.11 -23.36
N ILE A 351 5.85 -22.26 -23.93
CA ILE A 351 4.54 -22.87 -23.71
C ILE A 351 4.66 -23.94 -22.63
N ILE A 352 3.99 -23.75 -21.50
CA ILE A 352 3.92 -24.71 -20.41
C ILE A 352 2.64 -25.53 -20.58
N VAL A 353 2.75 -26.85 -20.64
CA VAL A 353 1.61 -27.76 -20.86
C VAL A 353 1.47 -28.72 -19.67
N ALA A 354 0.38 -28.61 -18.92
CA ALA A 354 0.01 -29.62 -17.94
C ALA A 354 -0.78 -30.75 -18.61
N HIS A 355 -0.37 -31.98 -18.38
CA HIS A 355 -0.97 -33.18 -18.98
C HIS A 355 -1.04 -34.33 -17.96
N ARG A 356 -1.68 -35.43 -18.33
CA ARG A 356 -1.99 -36.55 -17.42
C ARG A 356 -0.78 -37.13 -16.67
N GLN A 357 0.42 -36.99 -17.23
CA GLN A 357 1.65 -37.59 -16.70
C GLN A 357 2.58 -36.57 -16.02
N GLY A 358 2.25 -35.28 -16.06
CA GLY A 358 3.16 -34.24 -15.58
C GLY A 358 2.96 -32.89 -16.25
N VAL A 359 4.04 -32.13 -16.28
CA VAL A 359 4.14 -30.85 -16.99
C VAL A 359 5.35 -30.87 -17.92
N THR A 360 5.19 -30.29 -19.11
CA THR A 360 6.27 -30.07 -20.09
C THR A 360 6.32 -28.60 -20.46
N VAL A 361 7.50 -28.01 -20.40
CA VAL A 361 7.80 -26.66 -20.90
C VAL A 361 8.37 -26.80 -22.31
N LEU A 362 7.79 -26.13 -23.29
CA LEU A 362 8.21 -26.14 -24.68
C LEU A 362 8.83 -24.80 -25.06
N LYS A 363 9.99 -24.85 -25.69
CA LYS A 363 10.67 -23.71 -26.29
C LYS A 363 10.60 -23.76 -27.80
N GLN A 364 10.54 -22.60 -28.45
CA GLN A 364 10.64 -22.52 -29.91
C GLN A 364 12.10 -22.73 -30.35
N ASP A 365 12.33 -23.63 -31.30
CA ASP A 365 13.66 -23.87 -31.86
C ASP A 365 14.20 -22.65 -32.62
N ASP A 366 15.48 -22.31 -32.43
CA ASP A 366 16.07 -21.09 -33.04
C ASP A 366 16.24 -21.17 -34.57
N THR A 367 16.12 -22.36 -35.15
CA THR A 367 16.41 -22.61 -36.58
C THR A 367 15.19 -23.07 -37.38
N THR A 368 14.15 -23.54 -36.69
CA THR A 368 12.90 -24.04 -37.26
C THR A 368 11.71 -23.33 -36.61
N SER A 369 10.49 -23.62 -37.05
CA SER A 369 9.27 -23.13 -36.36
C SER A 369 8.69 -24.18 -35.41
N ASP A 370 9.43 -25.26 -35.15
CA ASP A 370 9.02 -26.35 -34.29
C ASP A 370 9.22 -25.98 -32.81
N TRP A 371 8.42 -26.59 -31.95
CA TRP A 371 8.54 -26.47 -30.50
C TRP A 371 9.18 -27.73 -29.94
N VAL A 372 10.18 -27.55 -29.07
CA VAL A 372 10.96 -28.64 -28.48
C VAL A 372 10.83 -28.63 -26.95
N PRO A 373 10.77 -29.80 -26.27
CA PRO A 373 10.78 -29.84 -24.82
C PRO A 373 12.05 -29.19 -24.25
N LEU A 374 11.86 -28.22 -23.36
CA LEU A 374 12.90 -27.55 -22.58
C LEU A 374 13.01 -28.17 -21.18
N LEU A 375 11.89 -28.27 -20.46
CA LEU A 375 11.80 -28.83 -19.12
C LEU A 375 10.66 -29.83 -19.03
N GLU A 376 10.81 -30.87 -18.21
CA GLU A 376 9.75 -31.84 -17.95
C GLU A 376 9.75 -32.24 -16.47
N PHE A 377 8.56 -32.36 -15.89
CA PHE A 377 8.38 -32.87 -14.53
C PHE A 377 7.23 -33.88 -14.48
N ALA A 378 7.51 -35.08 -13.98
CA ALA A 378 6.51 -36.15 -13.89
C ALA A 378 5.73 -36.09 -12.58
N THR A 379 4.41 -36.13 -12.66
CA THR A 379 3.53 -36.17 -11.48
C THR A 379 2.99 -37.57 -11.23
N SER A 380 2.66 -37.88 -9.97
CA SER A 380 2.10 -39.18 -9.57
C SER A 380 0.63 -39.37 -10.00
N SER A 381 -0.09 -38.27 -10.24
CA SER A 381 -1.45 -38.22 -10.80
C SER A 381 -1.58 -37.08 -11.80
N ALA A 382 -2.68 -37.09 -12.57
CA ALA A 382 -3.00 -35.98 -13.45
C ALA A 382 -3.16 -34.67 -12.63
N PRO A 383 -2.51 -33.57 -13.02
CA PRO A 383 -2.79 -32.25 -12.48
C PRO A 383 -4.22 -31.81 -12.79
N SER A 384 -4.76 -30.91 -11.97
CA SER A 384 -5.98 -30.14 -12.23
C SER A 384 -5.66 -28.75 -12.81
N GLY A 385 -4.48 -28.20 -12.51
CA GLY A 385 -4.01 -26.92 -13.04
C GLY A 385 -2.60 -26.59 -12.57
N LEU A 386 -2.14 -25.39 -12.92
CA LEU A 386 -0.82 -24.88 -12.54
C LEU A 386 -0.86 -23.35 -12.32
N VAL A 387 0.10 -22.83 -11.57
CA VAL A 387 0.33 -21.39 -11.32
C VAL A 387 1.81 -21.10 -11.57
N LEU A 388 2.11 -19.97 -12.20
CA LEU A 388 3.45 -19.51 -12.55
C LEU A 388 3.75 -18.18 -11.85
N ALA A 389 4.86 -18.09 -11.13
CA ALA A 389 5.36 -16.86 -10.50
C ALA A 389 6.80 -17.06 -10.03
N ASP A 390 7.54 -15.99 -9.75
CA ASP A 390 8.78 -16.05 -8.96
C ASP A 390 8.39 -16.25 -7.48
N LEU A 391 8.78 -17.38 -6.88
CA LEU A 391 8.33 -17.79 -5.54
C LEU A 391 9.44 -17.80 -4.47
N ASP A 392 10.69 -17.53 -4.84
CA ASP A 392 11.83 -17.51 -3.92
C ASP A 392 12.68 -16.22 -3.94
N LEU A 393 12.28 -15.24 -4.76
CA LEU A 393 12.89 -13.92 -4.83
C LEU A 393 14.40 -14.02 -5.14
N ASP A 394 14.79 -15.04 -5.89
CA ASP A 394 16.15 -15.20 -6.37
C ASP A 394 16.44 -14.28 -7.56
N LEU A 395 17.72 -14.26 -7.95
CA LEU A 395 18.20 -13.51 -9.11
C LEU A 395 18.47 -14.50 -10.22
N VAL A 396 18.33 -14.03 -11.48
CA VAL A 396 18.78 -14.77 -12.67
C VAL A 396 20.11 -15.47 -12.40
N GLU A 397 20.11 -16.79 -12.45
CA GLU A 397 21.32 -17.59 -12.22
C GLU A 397 22.37 -17.47 -13.37
N ARG A 398 22.19 -16.52 -14.31
CA ARG A 398 23.11 -16.21 -15.43
C ARG A 398 23.15 -14.72 -15.80
N PRO A 399 24.31 -14.19 -16.24
CA PRO A 399 24.34 -12.88 -16.86
C PRO A 399 23.55 -12.93 -18.18
N PRO A 400 22.84 -11.85 -18.53
CA PRO A 400 22.04 -11.78 -19.72
C PRO A 400 22.94 -12.00 -20.94
N VAL A 401 22.56 -12.93 -21.81
CA VAL A 401 22.95 -12.83 -23.22
C VAL A 401 22.57 -11.42 -23.65
N ALA A 402 23.46 -10.73 -24.36
CA ALA A 402 23.22 -9.34 -24.77
C ALA A 402 21.92 -9.26 -25.57
N ASP A 403 20.83 -8.94 -24.89
CA ASP A 403 19.52 -8.74 -25.48
C ASP A 403 19.61 -7.50 -26.38
N PRO A 404 19.36 -7.63 -27.69
CA PRO A 404 19.31 -6.49 -28.59
C PRO A 404 18.26 -5.44 -28.16
N LEU A 405 17.16 -5.85 -27.52
CA LEU A 405 16.08 -4.97 -27.04
C LEU A 405 16.49 -4.16 -25.79
N ARG A 406 17.41 -4.68 -24.96
CA ARG A 406 18.04 -3.93 -23.85
C ARG A 406 18.66 -2.60 -24.29
N ASN A 407 19.15 -2.50 -25.52
CA ASN A 407 19.79 -1.28 -26.02
C ASN A 407 18.80 -0.23 -26.57
N GLU A 408 17.55 -0.60 -26.84
CA GLU A 408 16.54 0.31 -27.40
C GLU A 408 15.53 0.82 -26.36
N VAL A 409 15.22 0.03 -25.32
CA VAL A 409 14.13 0.34 -24.35
C VAL A 409 14.61 1.12 -23.11
N GLY A 410 15.90 1.06 -22.77
CA GLY A 410 16.46 1.77 -21.62
C GLY A 410 16.01 1.20 -20.28
N LEU A 411 16.15 -0.13 -20.11
CA LEU A 411 15.85 -0.85 -18.88
C LEU A 411 16.69 -0.34 -17.70
N ASP A 412 16.12 -0.43 -16.51
CA ASP A 412 16.75 0.00 -15.27
C ASP A 412 17.89 -0.96 -14.88
N PRO A 413 19.14 -0.50 -14.71
CA PRO A 413 20.29 -1.40 -14.55
C PRO A 413 20.29 -2.24 -13.26
N VAL A 414 19.38 -1.99 -12.32
CA VAL A 414 19.31 -2.67 -11.01
C VAL A 414 18.00 -3.44 -10.77
N CYS A 415 17.09 -3.40 -11.73
CA CYS A 415 15.87 -4.23 -11.75
C CYS A 415 16.04 -5.26 -12.86
N HIS A 416 16.49 -6.48 -12.52
CA HIS A 416 16.69 -7.56 -13.48
C HIS A 416 15.43 -8.40 -13.64
N GLU A 417 15.49 -9.44 -14.46
CA GLU A 417 14.46 -10.48 -14.48
C GLU A 417 14.68 -11.46 -13.32
N ALA A 418 13.69 -12.32 -13.04
CA ALA A 418 13.82 -13.45 -12.13
C ALA A 418 13.21 -14.72 -12.74
N ASP A 419 13.69 -15.88 -12.30
CA ASP A 419 13.14 -17.18 -12.69
C ASP A 419 11.66 -17.25 -12.37
N ILE A 420 10.86 -17.73 -13.32
CA ILE A 420 9.50 -18.15 -13.01
C ILE A 420 9.53 -19.59 -12.50
N ASP A 421 9.01 -19.79 -11.29
CA ASP A 421 8.74 -21.09 -10.68
C ASP A 421 7.32 -21.58 -11.01
N MET A 422 6.99 -22.78 -10.53
CA MET A 422 5.73 -23.41 -10.85
C MET A 422 5.09 -24.11 -9.65
N ILE A 423 3.79 -23.90 -9.48
CA ILE A 423 2.95 -24.69 -8.59
C ILE A 423 2.06 -25.59 -9.46
N VAL A 424 2.08 -26.90 -9.20
CA VAL A 424 1.23 -27.89 -9.86
C VAL A 424 0.28 -28.47 -8.83
N TYR A 425 -1.03 -28.42 -9.09
CA TYR A 425 -2.02 -28.86 -8.11
C TYR A 425 -3.03 -29.86 -8.70
N GLY A 426 -3.61 -30.70 -7.85
CA GLY A 426 -4.66 -31.65 -8.23
C GLY A 426 -5.05 -32.62 -7.11
N GLU A 427 -5.47 -33.83 -7.49
CA GLU A 427 -5.96 -34.87 -6.58
C GLU A 427 -4.97 -35.20 -5.45
N GLN A 428 -3.67 -35.22 -5.75
CA GLN A 428 -2.62 -35.54 -4.77
C GLN A 428 -2.18 -34.36 -3.91
N GLY A 429 -2.78 -33.18 -4.08
CA GLY A 429 -2.42 -31.96 -3.37
C GLY A 429 -1.71 -30.97 -4.25
N VAL A 430 -0.74 -30.26 -3.65
CA VAL A 430 0.06 -29.22 -4.29
C VAL A 430 1.53 -29.66 -4.33
N VAL A 431 2.17 -29.49 -5.48
CA VAL A 431 3.61 -29.68 -5.69
C VAL A 431 4.20 -28.35 -6.12
N VAL A 432 5.16 -27.85 -5.36
CA VAL A 432 5.91 -26.62 -5.68
C VAL A 432 7.21 -27.04 -6.37
N LEU A 433 7.47 -26.47 -7.54
CA LEU A 433 8.61 -26.79 -8.40
C LEU A 433 9.50 -25.56 -8.53
N LYS A 434 10.76 -25.69 -8.10
CA LYS A 434 11.81 -24.72 -8.36
C LYS A 434 12.28 -24.85 -9.80
N ASN A 435 12.30 -23.75 -10.53
CA ASN A 435 12.95 -23.63 -11.83
C ASN A 435 14.38 -23.10 -11.62
N HIS A 436 15.42 -23.89 -11.91
CA HIS A 436 16.79 -23.42 -11.68
C HIS A 436 17.80 -23.96 -12.67
N VAL A 437 18.94 -23.29 -12.77
CA VAL A 437 20.11 -23.70 -13.53
C VAL A 437 20.95 -24.67 -12.70
N VAL A 438 21.18 -25.85 -13.25
CA VAL A 438 21.97 -26.88 -12.57
C VAL A 438 23.43 -26.41 -12.48
N SER A 439 23.97 -26.41 -11.26
CA SER A 439 25.33 -25.90 -10.96
C SER A 439 26.49 -26.54 -11.74
N ASP A 440 26.29 -27.74 -12.31
CA ASP A 440 27.28 -28.43 -13.14
C ASP A 440 27.30 -27.96 -14.61
N GLY A 441 26.43 -27.02 -14.95
CA GLY A 441 26.30 -26.43 -16.28
C GLY A 441 25.50 -27.28 -17.27
N SER A 442 24.82 -28.34 -16.82
CA SER A 442 24.03 -29.26 -17.67
C SER A 442 22.76 -28.66 -18.27
N GLY A 443 22.30 -27.50 -17.76
CA GLY A 443 21.11 -26.83 -18.26
C GLY A 443 20.25 -26.29 -17.13
N ARG A 444 18.93 -26.27 -17.37
CA ARG A 444 17.89 -25.87 -16.43
C ARG A 444 17.04 -27.10 -16.08
N GLU A 445 16.53 -27.20 -14.87
CA GLU A 445 15.65 -28.29 -14.44
C GLU A 445 14.50 -27.80 -13.54
N LEU A 446 13.43 -28.62 -13.47
CA LEU A 446 12.34 -28.44 -12.51
C LEU A 446 12.55 -29.40 -11.33
N GLN A 447 12.65 -28.85 -10.12
CA GLN A 447 12.89 -29.62 -8.91
C GLN A 447 11.75 -29.44 -7.90
N ALA A 448 11.14 -30.56 -7.46
CA ALA A 448 10.13 -30.50 -6.41
C ALA A 448 10.72 -30.13 -5.04
N VAL A 449 10.10 -29.13 -4.41
CA VAL A 449 10.48 -28.63 -3.09
C VAL A 449 9.69 -29.37 -2.00
N SER A 450 10.38 -29.84 -0.97
CA SER A 450 9.76 -30.54 0.16
C SER A 450 9.03 -29.57 1.09
N GLN A 451 7.77 -29.88 1.39
CA GLN A 451 6.87 -29.03 2.18
C GLN A 451 6.69 -29.54 3.62
N ASP A 452 6.22 -28.66 4.51
CA ASP A 452 5.77 -29.07 5.85
C ASP A 452 4.60 -30.03 5.80
N ALA A 453 4.41 -30.81 6.86
CA ALA A 453 3.36 -31.84 6.94
C ALA A 453 1.96 -31.29 6.61
N ALA A 454 1.58 -30.13 7.16
CA ALA A 454 0.26 -29.54 6.94
C ALA A 454 -0.01 -29.26 5.45
N PHE A 455 0.96 -28.64 4.75
CA PHE A 455 0.83 -28.35 3.32
C PHE A 455 0.92 -29.63 2.48
N ALA A 456 1.85 -30.53 2.83
CA ALA A 456 2.04 -31.81 2.15
C ALA A 456 0.85 -32.79 2.31
N GLU A 457 -0.08 -32.52 3.25
CA GLU A 457 -1.29 -33.30 3.49
C GLU A 457 -2.52 -32.81 2.69
N LEU A 458 -2.44 -31.65 2.01
CA LEU A 458 -3.50 -31.17 1.12
C LEU A 458 -3.85 -32.23 0.05
N ARG A 459 -5.14 -32.50 -0.17
CA ARG A 459 -5.62 -33.46 -1.18
C ARG A 459 -6.86 -32.90 -1.89
N GLY A 460 -7.14 -33.41 -3.09
CA GLY A 460 -8.32 -32.99 -3.85
C GLY A 460 -8.32 -31.49 -4.15
N VAL A 461 -7.15 -30.93 -4.48
CA VAL A 461 -7.01 -29.49 -4.73
C VAL A 461 -7.58 -29.17 -6.11
N THR A 462 -8.51 -28.22 -6.16
CA THR A 462 -9.24 -27.84 -7.37
C THR A 462 -8.85 -26.48 -7.90
N GLN A 463 -8.45 -25.55 -7.03
CA GLN A 463 -8.01 -24.21 -7.40
C GLN A 463 -6.88 -23.73 -6.49
N VAL A 464 -5.93 -23.03 -7.09
CA VAL A 464 -4.87 -22.29 -6.41
C VAL A 464 -4.74 -20.94 -7.11
N ILE A 465 -4.68 -19.87 -6.33
CA ILE A 465 -4.24 -18.54 -6.80
C ILE A 465 -3.09 -18.08 -5.93
N THR A 466 -2.29 -17.15 -6.46
CA THR A 466 -1.18 -16.54 -5.73
C THR A 466 -1.26 -15.02 -5.76
N SER A 467 -0.92 -14.39 -4.64
CA SER A 467 -0.77 -12.95 -4.44
C SER A 467 -0.07 -12.72 -3.10
N ASP A 468 0.47 -11.52 -2.88
CA ASP A 468 0.93 -11.07 -1.55
C ASP A 468 -0.31 -10.74 -0.69
N LEU A 469 -0.75 -11.69 0.15
CA LEU A 469 -2.00 -11.63 0.91
C LEU A 469 -1.80 -11.03 2.32
N ASP A 470 -0.57 -11.05 2.85
CA ASP A 470 -0.23 -10.46 4.14
C ASP A 470 0.73 -9.25 4.07
N HIS A 471 1.05 -8.80 2.86
CA HIS A 471 1.84 -7.61 2.56
C HIS A 471 3.28 -7.69 3.07
N ASP A 472 3.85 -8.90 3.18
CA ASP A 472 5.23 -9.11 3.60
C ASP A 472 6.23 -9.20 2.43
N GLY A 473 5.73 -9.15 1.20
CA GLY A 473 6.51 -9.16 -0.04
C GLY A 473 6.75 -10.56 -0.62
N ASN A 474 6.41 -11.63 0.10
CA ASN A 474 6.38 -12.98 -0.45
C ASN A 474 5.01 -13.29 -1.07
N LEU A 475 4.99 -14.20 -2.04
CA LEU A 475 3.74 -14.66 -2.63
C LEU A 475 3.09 -15.75 -1.78
N ASP A 476 1.83 -15.51 -1.43
CA ASP A 476 0.98 -16.39 -0.64
C ASP A 476 0.00 -17.16 -1.54
N LEU A 477 -0.73 -18.11 -0.96
CA LEU A 477 -1.71 -18.94 -1.69
C LEU A 477 -3.07 -18.95 -1.02
N ALA A 478 -4.12 -18.82 -1.83
CA ALA A 478 -5.45 -19.30 -1.48
C ALA A 478 -5.72 -20.62 -2.20
N VAL A 479 -6.03 -21.67 -1.43
CA VAL A 479 -6.14 -23.05 -1.91
C VAL A 479 -7.53 -23.58 -1.64
N ALA A 480 -8.26 -23.95 -2.70
CA ALA A 480 -9.52 -24.67 -2.60
C ALA A 480 -9.28 -26.18 -2.75
N SER A 481 -9.77 -26.96 -1.78
CA SER A 481 -9.62 -28.41 -1.74
C SER A 481 -10.89 -29.12 -1.31
N ASP A 482 -10.85 -30.45 -1.22
CA ASP A 482 -11.94 -31.27 -0.67
C ASP A 482 -12.30 -30.91 0.78
N THR A 483 -11.38 -30.29 1.52
CA THR A 483 -11.60 -29.86 2.91
C THR A 483 -12.09 -28.41 3.02
N GLY A 484 -12.23 -27.69 1.91
CA GLY A 484 -12.66 -26.30 1.87
C GLY A 484 -11.56 -25.36 1.37
N LEU A 485 -11.78 -24.06 1.57
CA LEU A 485 -10.80 -23.01 1.29
C LEU A 485 -9.78 -22.93 2.44
N SER A 486 -8.51 -22.70 2.13
CA SER A 486 -7.43 -22.50 3.09
C SER A 486 -6.46 -21.43 2.58
N LEU A 487 -5.77 -20.75 3.51
CA LEU A 487 -4.85 -19.65 3.23
C LEU A 487 -3.46 -20.00 3.72
N TRP A 488 -2.45 -19.70 2.91
CA TRP A 488 -1.07 -20.11 3.15
C TRP A 488 -0.10 -18.98 2.87
N SER A 489 0.70 -18.60 3.88
CA SER A 489 1.73 -17.57 3.72
C SER A 489 3.03 -18.18 3.17
N GLY A 490 3.63 -17.52 2.18
CA GLY A 490 4.91 -17.88 1.58
C GLY A 490 6.08 -17.50 2.48
N ARG A 491 7.11 -18.35 2.54
CA ARG A 491 8.33 -18.08 3.33
C ARG A 491 9.48 -17.46 2.52
N GLY A 492 9.28 -17.25 1.21
CA GLY A 492 10.34 -16.81 0.29
C GLY A 492 11.41 -17.87 -0.01
N ASP A 493 11.13 -19.15 0.29
CA ASP A 493 12.00 -20.31 0.04
C ASP A 493 11.25 -21.44 -0.68
N LEU A 494 10.20 -21.09 -1.43
CA LEU A 494 9.24 -22.02 -2.05
C LEU A 494 8.45 -22.90 -1.07
N THR A 495 8.46 -22.60 0.24
CA THR A 495 7.65 -23.31 1.24
C THR A 495 6.61 -22.42 1.90
N TYR A 496 5.57 -23.06 2.45
CA TYR A 496 4.36 -22.38 2.91
C TYR A 496 3.97 -22.74 4.35
N ILE A 497 3.33 -21.80 5.05
CA ILE A 497 2.70 -21.98 6.37
C ILE A 497 1.22 -21.69 6.32
N GLU A 498 0.42 -22.46 7.06
CA GLU A 498 -1.02 -22.22 7.12
C GLU A 498 -1.33 -20.98 7.98
N ILE A 499 -2.13 -20.05 7.45
CA ILE A 499 -2.62 -18.85 8.15
C ILE A 499 -4.15 -18.80 8.27
N THR A 500 -4.83 -19.88 7.87
CA THR A 500 -6.30 -19.99 7.87
C THR A 500 -6.96 -19.64 9.21
N GLY A 501 -6.33 -20.00 10.33
CA GLY A 501 -6.95 -19.94 11.67
C GLY A 501 -7.36 -18.54 12.14
N ASN A 502 -6.75 -17.48 11.59
CA ASN A 502 -7.01 -16.10 11.99
C ASN A 502 -8.09 -15.41 11.16
N SER A 503 -8.79 -16.15 10.29
CA SER A 503 -9.74 -15.62 9.31
C SER A 503 -11.15 -16.19 9.46
N GLN A 504 -12.16 -15.40 9.09
CA GLN A 504 -13.52 -15.89 8.90
C GLN A 504 -13.70 -16.41 7.47
N LEU A 505 -13.54 -17.72 7.29
CA LEU A 505 -13.74 -18.39 6.00
C LEU A 505 -15.21 -18.53 5.58
N PRO A 506 -15.48 -18.79 4.27
CA PRO A 506 -16.81 -19.21 3.81
C PRO A 506 -17.31 -20.45 4.57
N PRO A 507 -18.64 -20.61 4.72
CA PRO A 507 -19.22 -21.84 5.26
C PRO A 507 -18.72 -23.10 4.53
N PRO A 508 -18.48 -24.22 5.23
CA PRO A 508 -17.89 -25.43 4.66
C PRO A 508 -18.78 -26.09 3.59
N GLU A 509 -20.05 -25.72 3.52
CA GLU A 509 -20.94 -26.18 2.46
C GLU A 509 -20.65 -25.50 1.12
N ILE A 510 -19.93 -24.37 1.07
CA ILE A 510 -19.57 -23.68 -0.18
C ILE A 510 -18.50 -24.48 -0.92
N ARG A 511 -18.87 -25.01 -2.09
CA ARG A 511 -17.92 -25.72 -2.97
C ARG A 511 -17.33 -24.75 -3.99
N VAL A 512 -16.09 -24.35 -3.76
CA VAL A 512 -15.35 -23.42 -4.61
C VAL A 512 -15.11 -24.03 -5.99
N THR A 513 -15.37 -23.25 -7.04
CA THR A 513 -15.15 -23.64 -8.45
C THR A 513 -14.10 -22.79 -9.14
N ALA A 514 -13.96 -21.53 -8.74
CA ALA A 514 -12.93 -20.61 -9.23
C ALA A 514 -12.57 -19.57 -8.16
N LEU A 515 -11.33 -19.09 -8.21
CA LEU A 515 -10.77 -18.07 -7.33
C LEU A 515 -10.13 -16.97 -8.19
N ARG A 516 -10.11 -15.71 -7.70
CA ARG A 516 -9.38 -14.61 -8.33
C ARG A 516 -8.91 -13.62 -7.26
N ALA A 517 -7.62 -13.28 -7.27
CA ALA A 517 -7.08 -12.19 -6.47
C ALA A 517 -7.51 -10.84 -7.09
N LEU A 518 -8.05 -9.95 -6.27
CA LEU A 518 -8.54 -8.63 -6.70
C LEU A 518 -8.72 -7.74 -5.47
N ASP A 519 -8.18 -6.52 -5.47
CA ASP A 519 -8.65 -5.47 -4.55
C ASP A 519 -10.05 -4.99 -5.02
N ILE A 520 -11.11 -5.66 -4.57
CA ILE A 520 -12.47 -5.41 -5.08
C ILE A 520 -13.04 -4.09 -4.55
N ASP A 521 -12.63 -3.68 -3.35
CA ASP A 521 -13.19 -2.54 -2.66
C ASP A 521 -12.34 -1.25 -2.76
N ARG A 522 -11.19 -1.36 -3.46
CA ARG A 522 -10.22 -0.30 -3.77
C ARG A 522 -9.67 0.31 -2.50
N ASP A 523 -9.24 -0.54 -1.58
CA ASP A 523 -8.67 -0.14 -0.30
C ASP A 523 -7.18 -0.45 -0.12
N LEU A 524 -6.49 -0.95 -1.17
CA LEU A 524 -5.08 -1.39 -1.25
C LEU A 524 -4.88 -2.89 -0.99
N ASP A 525 -5.66 -3.48 -0.09
CA ASP A 525 -5.38 -4.83 0.36
C ASP A 525 -5.96 -5.83 -0.65
N THR A 526 -5.21 -6.88 -1.01
CA THR A 526 -5.68 -7.82 -2.04
C THR A 526 -6.70 -8.79 -1.47
N ASP A 527 -7.94 -8.76 -1.99
CA ASP A 527 -9.01 -9.69 -1.62
C ASP A 527 -8.99 -10.98 -2.48
N VAL A 528 -9.78 -11.97 -2.07
CA VAL A 528 -9.99 -13.20 -2.85
C VAL A 528 -11.45 -13.37 -3.23
N LEU A 529 -11.77 -13.19 -4.50
CA LEU A 529 -13.09 -13.52 -5.05
C LEU A 529 -13.29 -15.03 -5.14
N VAL A 530 -14.49 -15.48 -4.78
CA VAL A 530 -14.85 -16.90 -4.70
C VAL A 530 -16.13 -17.18 -5.49
N ALA A 531 -16.00 -17.98 -6.55
CA ALA A 531 -17.13 -18.58 -7.24
C ALA A 531 -17.45 -19.96 -6.63
N ALA A 532 -18.75 -20.30 -6.58
CA ALA A 532 -19.20 -21.54 -5.95
C ALA A 532 -20.23 -22.31 -6.78
N ALA A 533 -20.19 -23.64 -6.68
CA ALA A 533 -21.09 -24.54 -7.40
C ALA A 533 -22.52 -24.57 -6.83
N ASN A 534 -22.70 -24.31 -5.53
CA ASN A 534 -23.90 -24.69 -4.79
C ASN A 534 -24.48 -23.61 -3.87
N GLN A 535 -23.85 -22.43 -3.76
CA GLN A 535 -24.34 -21.26 -3.02
C GLN A 535 -23.98 -19.96 -3.77
N SER A 536 -24.41 -18.82 -3.25
CA SER A 536 -24.02 -17.51 -3.78
C SER A 536 -22.49 -17.32 -3.71
N ALA A 537 -21.92 -16.72 -4.75
CA ALA A 537 -20.54 -16.28 -4.76
C ALA A 537 -20.28 -15.29 -3.61
N GLY A 538 -19.01 -15.05 -3.30
CA GLY A 538 -18.60 -14.07 -2.30
C GLY A 538 -17.14 -13.71 -2.47
N TYR A 539 -16.58 -13.03 -1.48
CA TYR A 539 -15.16 -12.76 -1.41
C TYR A 539 -14.68 -12.84 0.04
N LEU A 540 -13.40 -13.18 0.17
CA LEU A 540 -12.65 -12.95 1.39
C LEU A 540 -12.06 -11.55 1.32
N GLU A 541 -12.64 -10.64 2.08
CA GLU A 541 -12.12 -9.30 2.31
C GLU A 541 -10.82 -9.39 3.10
N ASN A 542 -9.74 -8.80 2.61
CA ASN A 542 -8.51 -8.65 3.37
C ASN A 542 -8.67 -7.51 4.38
N VAL A 543 -8.38 -7.79 5.64
CA VAL A 543 -8.47 -6.80 6.72
C VAL A 543 -7.11 -6.53 7.36
N GLY A 544 -6.02 -6.89 6.67
CA GLY A 544 -4.64 -6.67 7.06
C GLY A 544 -4.04 -7.72 8.00
N HIS A 545 -2.72 -7.87 7.91
CA HIS A 545 -1.91 -8.86 8.65
C HIS A 545 -2.34 -10.32 8.41
N GLY A 546 -2.58 -10.69 7.14
CA GLY A 546 -2.92 -12.06 6.74
C GLY A 546 -4.28 -12.54 7.26
N ARG A 547 -5.21 -11.62 7.54
CA ARG A 547 -6.55 -11.93 8.08
C ARG A 547 -7.61 -11.56 7.07
N PHE A 548 -8.62 -12.40 7.00
CA PHE A 548 -9.71 -12.26 6.05
C PHE A 548 -11.09 -12.41 6.67
N ARG A 549 -12.07 -11.71 6.11
CA ARG A 549 -13.49 -11.82 6.46
C ARG A 549 -14.34 -12.23 5.27
N TRP A 550 -15.10 -13.31 5.40
CA TRP A 550 -16.04 -13.74 4.37
C TRP A 550 -17.24 -12.79 4.23
N LEU A 551 -17.42 -12.25 3.03
CA LEU A 551 -18.57 -11.45 2.63
C LEU A 551 -19.30 -12.13 1.45
N SER A 552 -20.54 -12.55 1.69
CA SER A 552 -21.40 -13.12 0.65
C SER A 552 -21.86 -12.03 -0.31
N ILE A 553 -21.73 -12.27 -1.61
CA ILE A 553 -22.30 -11.43 -2.69
C ILE A 553 -23.71 -11.98 -2.96
N PRO A 554 -24.79 -11.22 -2.68
CA PRO A 554 -26.14 -11.63 -3.04
C PRO A 554 -26.27 -11.54 -4.57
N VAL A 555 -25.89 -12.59 -5.27
CA VAL A 555 -26.11 -12.66 -6.71
C VAL A 555 -27.58 -12.98 -6.96
N ASP A 556 -28.21 -12.25 -7.89
CA ASP A 556 -29.57 -12.52 -8.39
C ASP A 556 -29.75 -14.03 -8.65
N ASP A 557 -30.97 -14.55 -8.50
CA ASP A 557 -31.34 -15.97 -8.69
C ASP A 557 -30.89 -16.54 -10.06
N GLN A 558 -30.47 -15.66 -10.99
CA GLN A 558 -29.97 -16.00 -12.32
C GLN A 558 -28.50 -16.44 -12.38
N ILE A 559 -27.66 -16.03 -11.43
CA ILE A 559 -26.24 -16.42 -11.36
C ILE A 559 -26.00 -17.36 -10.18
N SER A 560 -26.84 -17.28 -9.15
CA SER A 560 -26.71 -18.15 -7.98
C SER A 560 -26.90 -19.62 -8.39
N VAL A 561 -25.92 -20.46 -8.02
CA VAL A 561 -25.81 -21.89 -8.32
C VAL A 561 -25.25 -22.20 -9.73
N LYS A 562 -23.90 -22.32 -9.83
CA LYS A 562 -23.08 -23.00 -10.91
C LYS A 562 -22.08 -22.13 -11.71
N ALA A 563 -21.57 -21.02 -11.19
CA ALA A 563 -20.43 -20.38 -11.86
C ALA A 563 -19.22 -21.34 -11.84
N THR A 564 -18.53 -21.49 -12.97
CA THR A 564 -17.31 -22.31 -13.15
C THR A 564 -16.07 -21.46 -13.42
N GLY A 565 -16.25 -20.21 -13.86
CA GLY A 565 -15.18 -19.24 -14.06
C GLY A 565 -15.55 -17.87 -13.51
N ILE A 566 -14.54 -17.11 -13.12
CA ILE A 566 -14.65 -15.74 -12.63
C ILE A 566 -13.51 -14.89 -13.19
N SER A 567 -13.81 -13.64 -13.54
CA SER A 567 -12.83 -12.62 -13.93
C SER A 567 -13.36 -11.24 -13.57
N ALA A 568 -12.55 -10.19 -13.78
CA ALA A 568 -12.93 -8.81 -13.50
C ALA A 568 -12.27 -7.86 -14.52
N MET A 569 -12.96 -6.77 -14.85
CA MET A 569 -12.45 -5.72 -15.74
C MET A 569 -12.65 -4.34 -15.11
N GLY A 570 -11.60 -3.54 -15.01
CA GLY A 570 -11.72 -2.12 -14.68
C GLY A 570 -11.78 -1.31 -15.97
N THR A 571 -12.92 -0.71 -16.29
CA THR A 571 -13.13 -0.03 -17.61
C THR A 571 -13.89 1.28 -17.53
N ASN A 572 -14.47 1.57 -16.37
CA ASN A 572 -15.15 2.82 -16.10
C ASN A 572 -14.65 3.29 -14.72
N PRO A 573 -14.19 4.52 -14.56
CA PRO A 573 -13.62 5.00 -13.30
C PRO A 573 -14.67 5.31 -12.22
N LEU A 574 -15.96 5.36 -12.59
CA LEU A 574 -17.11 5.45 -11.68
C LEU A 574 -17.60 4.08 -11.20
N ARG A 575 -17.23 2.99 -11.91
CA ARG A 575 -17.36 1.60 -11.46
C ARG A 575 -16.03 1.17 -10.84
N SER A 576 -16.03 0.28 -9.85
CA SER A 576 -14.76 -0.27 -9.34
C SER A 576 -14.28 -1.40 -10.23
N TRP A 577 -15.16 -2.37 -10.50
CA TRP A 577 -14.90 -3.52 -11.36
C TRP A 577 -16.20 -3.99 -12.05
N ASP A 578 -16.12 -4.42 -13.30
CA ASP A 578 -17.16 -5.25 -13.92
C ASP A 578 -16.79 -6.71 -13.66
N LEU A 579 -17.49 -7.38 -12.73
CA LEU A 579 -17.23 -8.79 -12.41
C LEU A 579 -17.86 -9.69 -13.46
N LEU A 580 -17.10 -10.67 -13.95
CA LEU A 580 -17.54 -11.62 -14.96
C LEU A 580 -17.69 -13.01 -14.35
N TYR A 581 -18.79 -13.68 -14.65
CA TYR A 581 -19.06 -15.06 -14.26
C TYR A 581 -19.43 -15.89 -15.48
N SER A 582 -18.83 -17.07 -15.61
CA SER A 582 -19.19 -18.06 -16.63
C SER A 582 -19.71 -19.34 -15.97
N GLY A 583 -20.57 -20.09 -16.67
CA GLY A 583 -21.00 -21.41 -16.23
C GLY A 583 -22.01 -22.06 -17.17
N PRO A 584 -22.67 -23.15 -16.73
CA PRO A 584 -23.63 -23.91 -17.55
C PRO A 584 -24.84 -23.08 -18.03
N GLN A 585 -25.10 -21.95 -17.38
CA GLN A 585 -26.23 -21.09 -17.72
C GLN A 585 -25.87 -19.99 -18.71
N GLY A 586 -24.58 -19.68 -18.93
CA GLY A 586 -24.21 -18.51 -19.71
C GLY A 586 -22.97 -17.80 -19.21
N THR A 587 -22.73 -16.62 -19.79
CA THR A 587 -21.76 -15.64 -19.31
C THR A 587 -22.51 -14.41 -18.82
N PHE A 588 -22.11 -13.86 -17.68
CA PHE A 588 -22.76 -12.75 -17.02
C PHE A 588 -21.75 -11.70 -16.56
N LEU A 589 -22.20 -10.45 -16.53
CA LEU A 589 -21.50 -9.31 -15.99
C LEU A 589 -22.28 -8.77 -14.79
N VAL A 590 -21.58 -8.49 -13.70
CA VAL A 590 -22.12 -7.82 -12.51
C VAL A 590 -21.30 -6.55 -12.31
N PRO A 591 -21.84 -5.36 -12.62
CA PRO A 591 -21.10 -4.13 -12.41
C PRO A 591 -20.99 -3.87 -10.91
N THR A 592 -19.84 -3.39 -10.45
CA THR A 592 -19.66 -2.97 -9.07
C THR A 592 -19.29 -1.51 -9.00
N VAL A 593 -19.80 -0.84 -7.98
CA VAL A 593 -19.48 0.54 -7.67
C VAL A 593 -18.90 0.54 -6.28
N SER A 594 -17.58 0.69 -6.20
CA SER A 594 -16.95 1.14 -4.98
C SER A 594 -16.84 2.65 -5.12
N SER A 595 -17.85 3.41 -4.71
CA SER A 595 -17.77 4.88 -4.70
C SER A 595 -16.93 5.41 -3.53
N GLN A 596 -16.64 4.53 -2.56
CA GLN A 596 -15.79 4.77 -1.39
C GLN A 596 -14.84 3.60 -1.19
N SER A 597 -13.62 3.86 -0.72
CA SER A 597 -12.67 2.80 -0.38
C SER A 597 -13.25 1.92 0.73
N GLY A 598 -13.01 0.62 0.63
CA GLY A 598 -13.53 -0.35 1.56
C GLY A 598 -14.99 -0.74 1.29
N MET A 599 -15.76 -0.08 0.41
CA MET A 599 -17.17 -0.45 0.18
C MET A 599 -17.43 -0.88 -1.25
N VAL A 600 -18.06 -2.04 -1.42
CA VAL A 600 -18.53 -2.53 -2.72
C VAL A 600 -20.05 -2.52 -2.77
N GLN A 601 -20.62 -1.80 -3.74
CA GLN A 601 -22.02 -1.94 -4.12
C GLN A 601 -22.12 -2.76 -5.39
N LEU A 602 -22.99 -3.76 -5.40
CA LEU A 602 -23.23 -4.63 -6.54
C LEU A 602 -24.42 -4.12 -7.33
N GLY A 603 -24.27 -4.11 -8.65
CA GLY A 603 -25.37 -3.83 -9.55
C GLY A 603 -26.15 -5.07 -9.96
N LYS A 604 -27.11 -4.86 -10.86
CA LYS A 604 -27.91 -5.94 -11.41
C LYS A 604 -27.09 -6.76 -12.38
N ALA A 605 -27.08 -8.07 -12.16
CA ALA A 605 -26.55 -9.05 -13.08
C ALA A 605 -27.13 -8.90 -14.50
N ALA A 606 -26.24 -8.80 -15.47
CA ALA A 606 -26.53 -8.70 -16.89
C ALA A 606 -25.98 -9.94 -17.60
N ARG A 607 -26.81 -10.61 -18.40
CA ARG A 607 -26.40 -11.79 -19.17
C ARG A 607 -25.78 -11.39 -20.52
N ILE A 608 -24.50 -11.63 -20.70
CA ILE A 608 -23.79 -11.45 -21.98
C ILE A 608 -24.19 -12.53 -22.98
N SER A 609 -24.26 -13.79 -22.54
CA SER A 609 -24.48 -14.94 -23.41
C SER A 609 -25.33 -16.03 -22.75
N ASN A 610 -26.11 -16.75 -23.55
CA ASN A 610 -26.84 -17.96 -23.16
C ASN A 610 -26.02 -19.24 -23.39
N PHE A 611 -24.86 -19.14 -24.06
CA PHE A 611 -23.99 -20.29 -24.29
C PHE A 611 -23.29 -20.64 -22.99
N ALA A 612 -23.35 -21.92 -22.62
CA ALA A 612 -22.54 -22.43 -21.52
C ALA A 612 -21.07 -22.10 -21.77
N ALA A 613 -20.33 -21.85 -20.69
CA ALA A 613 -18.91 -21.55 -20.74
C ALA A 613 -18.25 -22.18 -19.52
N ASP A 614 -17.34 -23.13 -19.76
CA ASP A 614 -16.57 -23.79 -18.71
C ASP A 614 -15.46 -22.85 -18.20
N GLY A 615 -14.88 -22.04 -19.10
CA GLY A 615 -13.91 -20.99 -18.78
C GLY A 615 -14.17 -19.67 -19.52
N LEU A 616 -13.52 -18.63 -19.01
CA LEU A 616 -13.69 -17.22 -19.38
C LEU A 616 -12.35 -16.51 -19.15
N MET A 617 -11.98 -15.57 -20.02
CA MET A 617 -10.96 -14.56 -19.75
C MET A 617 -11.32 -13.22 -20.40
N THR A 618 -10.60 -12.19 -20.00
CA THR A 618 -10.66 -10.83 -20.55
C THR A 618 -9.50 -10.60 -21.50
N TRP A 619 -9.74 -9.89 -22.60
CA TRP A 619 -8.75 -9.67 -23.65
C TRP A 619 -9.21 -8.50 -24.51
N ASP A 620 -8.35 -7.53 -24.83
CA ASP A 620 -8.65 -6.50 -25.85
C ASP A 620 -8.04 -6.98 -27.17
N TYR A 621 -8.85 -7.59 -28.04
CA TYR A 621 -8.29 -8.31 -29.20
C TYR A 621 -7.92 -7.36 -30.34
N ASP A 622 -8.54 -6.18 -30.43
CA ASP A 622 -8.27 -5.21 -31.48
C ASP A 622 -7.53 -3.96 -30.98
N ASN A 623 -7.06 -4.01 -29.73
CA ASN A 623 -6.39 -2.92 -29.01
C ASN A 623 -7.19 -1.62 -29.05
N ASP A 624 -8.52 -1.68 -29.16
CA ASP A 624 -9.34 -0.49 -29.26
C ASP A 624 -9.54 0.19 -27.90
N GLY A 625 -9.02 -0.37 -26.81
CA GLY A 625 -9.12 0.15 -25.45
C GLY A 625 -10.43 -0.18 -24.74
N TRP A 626 -11.28 -1.01 -25.32
CA TRP A 626 -12.38 -1.68 -24.65
C TRP A 626 -12.03 -3.14 -24.43
N VAL A 627 -12.05 -3.58 -23.17
CA VAL A 627 -11.73 -4.96 -22.83
C VAL A 627 -12.87 -5.89 -23.29
N ASP A 628 -12.54 -6.85 -24.15
CA ASP A 628 -13.41 -7.89 -24.67
C ASP A 628 -13.34 -9.18 -23.84
N ILE A 629 -14.13 -10.18 -24.24
CA ILE A 629 -14.24 -11.45 -23.53
C ILE A 629 -14.12 -12.61 -24.51
N VAL A 630 -13.33 -13.61 -24.15
CA VAL A 630 -13.36 -14.93 -24.81
C VAL A 630 -13.78 -16.00 -23.82
N THR A 631 -14.71 -16.86 -24.24
CA THR A 631 -15.21 -17.98 -23.44
C THR A 631 -15.11 -19.29 -24.18
N TRP A 632 -14.92 -20.38 -23.43
CA TRP A 632 -14.76 -21.70 -24.02
C TRP A 632 -15.52 -22.79 -23.26
N THR A 633 -15.86 -23.85 -24.00
CA THR A 633 -16.38 -25.11 -23.47
C THR A 633 -15.63 -26.27 -24.11
N ASN A 634 -15.98 -27.50 -23.74
CA ASN A 634 -15.56 -28.66 -24.50
C ASN A 634 -15.89 -28.56 -26.00
N ASP A 635 -16.92 -27.86 -26.46
CA ASP A 635 -17.36 -27.94 -27.87
C ASP A 635 -17.37 -26.58 -28.61
N SER A 636 -16.92 -25.50 -27.98
CA SER A 636 -16.93 -24.18 -28.62
C SER A 636 -15.94 -23.19 -28.02
N LEU A 637 -15.36 -22.32 -28.86
CA LEU A 637 -14.75 -21.04 -28.52
C LEU A 637 -15.68 -19.90 -28.96
N ARG A 638 -15.89 -18.89 -28.13
CA ARG A 638 -16.73 -17.72 -28.44
C ARG A 638 -16.01 -16.42 -28.08
N ILE A 639 -16.09 -15.43 -28.96
CA ILE A 639 -15.49 -14.12 -28.78
C ILE A 639 -16.60 -13.08 -28.71
N PHE A 640 -16.60 -12.25 -27.66
CA PHE A 640 -17.56 -11.18 -27.43
C PHE A 640 -16.83 -9.85 -27.38
N ARG A 641 -16.97 -9.05 -28.43
CA ARG A 641 -16.42 -7.69 -28.49
C ARG A 641 -17.27 -6.75 -27.65
N ARG A 642 -16.63 -5.92 -26.83
CA ARG A 642 -17.31 -4.83 -26.15
C ARG A 642 -17.47 -3.65 -27.10
N HIS A 643 -18.72 -3.20 -27.28
CA HIS A 643 -19.02 -2.08 -28.17
C HIS A 643 -19.06 -0.75 -27.42
N ASP A 644 -19.50 -0.78 -26.16
CA ASP A 644 -19.55 0.36 -25.25
C ASP A 644 -19.61 -0.13 -23.80
N GLU A 645 -19.79 0.80 -22.85
CA GLU A 645 -19.84 0.48 -21.42
C GLU A 645 -20.87 -0.58 -21.02
N ASN A 646 -21.92 -0.78 -21.81
CA ASN A 646 -23.05 -1.63 -21.44
C ASN A 646 -23.29 -2.80 -22.40
N HIS A 647 -22.76 -2.81 -23.62
CA HIS A 647 -23.11 -3.80 -24.63
C HIS A 647 -21.92 -4.64 -25.11
N PHE A 648 -22.17 -5.95 -25.25
CA PHE A 648 -21.28 -6.90 -25.89
C PHE A 648 -21.92 -7.44 -27.19
N ARG A 649 -21.09 -7.71 -28.19
CA ARG A 649 -21.51 -8.34 -29.45
C ARG A 649 -20.76 -9.63 -29.66
N ASP A 650 -21.47 -10.69 -30.02
CA ASP A 650 -20.86 -11.95 -30.45
C ASP A 650 -20.17 -11.75 -31.81
N VAL A 651 -18.84 -11.83 -31.81
CA VAL A 651 -17.98 -11.72 -33.00
C VAL A 651 -17.28 -13.05 -33.30
N SER A 652 -17.83 -14.17 -32.81
CA SER A 652 -17.26 -15.51 -33.04
C SER A 652 -17.14 -15.86 -34.53
N GLY A 653 -17.84 -15.14 -35.41
CA GLY A 653 -17.65 -15.23 -36.87
C GLY A 653 -16.21 -15.00 -37.34
N LEU A 654 -15.38 -14.32 -36.55
CA LEU A 654 -13.94 -14.14 -36.82
C LEU A 654 -13.15 -15.46 -36.84
N ILE A 655 -13.68 -16.51 -36.23
CA ILE A 655 -13.04 -17.82 -36.12
C ILE A 655 -13.88 -18.96 -36.73
N ASP A 656 -15.05 -18.68 -37.32
CA ASP A 656 -15.95 -19.70 -37.88
C ASP A 656 -15.34 -20.50 -39.04
N GLU A 657 -14.40 -19.89 -39.79
CA GLU A 657 -13.68 -20.55 -40.88
C GLU A 657 -12.48 -21.38 -40.41
N LEU A 658 -12.13 -21.30 -39.11
CA LEU A 658 -10.98 -21.99 -38.53
C LEU A 658 -11.41 -23.33 -37.92
N ASP A 659 -10.59 -24.36 -38.10
CA ASP A 659 -10.80 -25.68 -37.49
C ASP A 659 -10.33 -25.68 -36.03
N VAL A 660 -11.00 -24.88 -35.19
CA VAL A 660 -10.67 -24.72 -33.77
C VAL A 660 -10.78 -26.09 -33.06
N PRO A 661 -9.77 -26.48 -32.27
CA PRO A 661 -9.66 -27.83 -31.74
C PRO A 661 -10.59 -28.09 -30.54
N HIS A 662 -11.20 -29.28 -30.48
CA HIS A 662 -12.10 -29.70 -29.40
C HIS A 662 -11.84 -31.17 -28.96
N PRO A 663 -12.11 -31.58 -27.70
CA PRO A 663 -12.52 -30.74 -26.59
C PRO A 663 -11.48 -29.75 -26.05
N MET A 664 -11.87 -28.49 -25.88
CA MET A 664 -11.00 -27.45 -25.31
C MET A 664 -10.80 -27.62 -23.81
N ARG A 665 -9.66 -27.14 -23.32
CA ARG A 665 -9.22 -27.28 -21.93
C ARG A 665 -8.92 -25.94 -21.31
N SER A 666 -8.02 -25.17 -21.91
CA SER A 666 -7.68 -23.81 -21.48
C SER A 666 -7.44 -22.90 -22.67
N CYS A 667 -7.42 -21.61 -22.35
CA CYS A 667 -7.16 -20.51 -23.25
C CYS A 667 -6.29 -19.52 -22.46
N ARG A 668 -5.25 -18.93 -23.07
CA ARG A 668 -4.42 -17.86 -22.48
C ARG A 668 -4.05 -16.83 -23.53
N THR A 669 -3.92 -15.56 -23.15
CA THR A 669 -3.51 -14.46 -24.04
C THR A 669 -2.13 -13.95 -23.68
N ALA A 670 -1.36 -13.59 -24.69
CA ALA A 670 -0.08 -12.89 -24.57
C ALA A 670 0.34 -12.38 -25.96
N ASP A 671 1.23 -11.40 -26.03
CA ASP A 671 1.89 -11.01 -27.28
C ASP A 671 3.03 -12.01 -27.59
N ILE A 672 2.68 -13.14 -28.21
CA ILE A 672 3.59 -14.30 -28.36
C ILE A 672 4.68 -14.04 -29.39
N ASP A 673 4.38 -13.27 -30.45
CA ASP A 673 5.35 -12.90 -31.48
C ASP A 673 5.88 -11.45 -31.41
N GLN A 674 5.55 -10.74 -30.32
CA GLN A 674 6.09 -9.42 -29.95
C GLN A 674 5.79 -8.34 -30.99
N ASP A 675 4.59 -8.39 -31.56
CA ASP A 675 4.16 -7.46 -32.61
C ASP A 675 3.22 -6.35 -32.08
N GLY A 676 2.87 -6.43 -30.78
CA GLY A 676 2.03 -5.46 -30.09
C GLY A 676 0.54 -5.79 -30.09
N ASP A 677 0.09 -6.88 -30.69
CA ASP A 677 -1.24 -7.43 -30.43
C ASP A 677 -1.19 -8.75 -29.67
N SER A 678 -2.19 -8.95 -28.81
CA SER A 678 -2.27 -10.17 -28.00
C SER A 678 -2.79 -11.32 -28.84
N ASP A 679 -2.01 -12.40 -28.90
CA ASP A 679 -2.35 -13.72 -29.44
C ASP A 679 -3.10 -14.58 -28.41
N VAL A 680 -3.58 -15.76 -28.85
CA VAL A 680 -4.22 -16.73 -27.95
C VAL A 680 -3.59 -18.13 -28.04
N LEU A 681 -3.11 -18.64 -26.91
CA LEU A 681 -2.76 -20.05 -26.71
C LEU A 681 -4.01 -20.86 -26.40
N LEU A 682 -4.28 -21.89 -27.20
CA LEU A 682 -5.40 -22.82 -27.04
C LEU A 682 -4.89 -24.22 -26.71
N THR A 683 -5.42 -24.82 -25.64
CA THR A 683 -5.18 -26.25 -25.35
C THR A 683 -6.44 -27.07 -25.52
N SER A 684 -6.30 -28.28 -26.07
CA SER A 684 -7.38 -29.23 -26.23
C SER A 684 -6.90 -30.65 -25.96
N THR A 685 -7.81 -31.62 -25.87
CA THR A 685 -7.40 -33.03 -25.75
C THR A 685 -6.61 -33.56 -26.97
N GLN A 686 -6.62 -32.82 -28.07
CA GLN A 686 -5.97 -33.19 -29.32
C GLN A 686 -4.55 -32.58 -29.47
N GLY A 687 -4.12 -31.67 -28.59
CA GLY A 687 -2.84 -30.95 -28.69
C GLY A 687 -2.83 -29.51 -28.15
N VAL A 688 -1.92 -28.70 -28.69
CA VAL A 688 -1.79 -27.26 -28.39
C VAL A 688 -1.77 -26.46 -29.69
N TRP A 689 -2.38 -25.29 -29.70
CA TRP A 689 -2.51 -24.40 -30.86
C TRP A 689 -2.27 -22.95 -30.48
N LEU A 690 -1.81 -22.18 -31.45
CA LEU A 690 -1.69 -20.73 -31.39
C LEU A 690 -2.70 -20.14 -32.37
N LEU A 691 -3.55 -19.27 -31.86
CA LEU A 691 -4.45 -18.43 -32.63
C LEU A 691 -3.81 -17.04 -32.71
N LYS A 692 -3.05 -16.81 -33.79
CA LYS A 692 -2.31 -15.57 -33.98
C LYS A 692 -3.23 -14.45 -34.40
N ASN A 693 -3.19 -13.35 -33.67
CA ASN A 693 -3.87 -12.11 -33.98
C ASN A 693 -3.13 -11.41 -35.12
N GLN A 694 -3.88 -10.76 -36.01
CA GLN A 694 -3.32 -10.08 -37.17
C GLN A 694 -4.07 -8.77 -37.37
N GLY A 695 -3.44 -7.69 -36.94
CA GLY A 695 -3.88 -6.32 -37.20
C GLY A 695 -4.50 -5.61 -36.00
N GLY A 696 -4.51 -6.21 -34.81
CA GLY A 696 -4.86 -5.51 -33.57
C GLY A 696 -3.87 -4.38 -33.29
N ASN A 697 -2.59 -4.60 -33.60
CA ASN A 697 -1.50 -3.62 -33.47
C ASN A 697 -1.60 -2.41 -34.43
N ARG A 698 -2.65 -2.33 -35.25
CA ARG A 698 -3.04 -1.10 -35.98
C ARG A 698 -3.58 -0.02 -35.04
N ASN A 699 -3.97 -0.40 -33.82
CA ASN A 699 -4.19 0.49 -32.70
C ASN A 699 -2.94 0.53 -31.82
N ALA A 700 -2.79 1.65 -31.10
CA ALA A 700 -1.75 1.82 -30.11
C ALA A 700 -1.99 0.88 -28.92
N TRP A 701 -0.90 0.46 -28.30
CA TRP A 701 -0.87 -0.47 -27.19
C TRP A 701 0.24 -0.07 -26.22
N LEU A 702 0.19 -0.67 -25.03
CA LEU A 702 1.16 -0.49 -23.97
C LEU A 702 1.34 -1.80 -23.19
N ASN A 703 2.58 -2.29 -23.14
CA ASN A 703 3.03 -3.34 -22.24
C ASN A 703 3.74 -2.70 -21.04
N ILE A 704 3.32 -3.09 -19.83
CA ILE A 704 3.94 -2.65 -18.57
C ILE A 704 4.55 -3.85 -17.87
N SER A 705 5.80 -3.69 -17.45
CA SER A 705 6.57 -4.68 -16.71
C SER A 705 6.97 -4.06 -15.36
N LEU A 706 6.39 -4.58 -14.27
CA LEU A 706 6.77 -4.20 -12.92
C LEU A 706 7.96 -5.04 -12.46
N ARG A 707 8.93 -4.40 -11.80
CA ARG A 707 10.11 -5.09 -11.24
C ARG A 707 10.49 -4.50 -9.87
N ALA A 708 10.88 -5.35 -8.93
CA ALA A 708 11.52 -4.92 -7.69
C ALA A 708 13.03 -4.72 -7.89
N GLU A 709 13.63 -3.72 -7.23
CA GLU A 709 15.08 -3.53 -7.23
C GLU A 709 15.79 -4.74 -6.62
N GLN A 710 16.79 -5.26 -7.31
CA GLN A 710 17.56 -6.42 -6.86
C GLN A 710 19.05 -6.12 -6.67
N GLU A 711 19.51 -4.93 -7.07
CA GLU A 711 20.86 -4.43 -6.77
C GLU A 711 20.82 -3.08 -6.06
N LYS A 712 21.51 -2.97 -4.93
CA LYS A 712 21.67 -1.70 -4.20
C LYS A 712 23.14 -1.39 -3.96
N GLY A 713 23.60 -0.23 -4.44
CA GLY A 713 25.00 0.18 -4.31
C GLY A 713 25.98 -0.73 -5.05
N GLY A 714 25.55 -1.33 -6.18
CA GLY A 714 26.36 -2.24 -7.00
C GLY A 714 26.55 -3.63 -6.41
N GLN A 715 25.66 -4.05 -5.50
CA GLN A 715 25.64 -5.40 -4.92
C GLN A 715 24.24 -5.99 -4.99
N VAL A 716 24.17 -7.30 -5.23
CA VAL A 716 22.95 -8.09 -5.12
C VAL A 716 22.35 -7.91 -3.73
N SER A 717 21.12 -7.42 -3.70
CA SER A 717 20.30 -7.14 -2.54
C SER A 717 18.85 -7.09 -3.00
N ALA A 718 18.21 -8.26 -3.11
CA ALA A 718 16.78 -8.32 -3.41
C ALA A 718 16.01 -7.45 -2.40
N SER A 719 15.21 -6.51 -2.90
CA SER A 719 14.40 -5.59 -2.08
C SER A 719 13.58 -6.39 -1.06
N GLY A 720 12.82 -7.39 -1.55
CA GLY A 720 11.94 -8.24 -0.74
C GLY A 720 10.74 -7.49 -0.14
N ARG A 721 10.60 -6.19 -0.43
CA ARG A 721 9.51 -5.33 0.08
C ARG A 721 8.23 -5.46 -0.72
N VAL A 722 8.35 -5.98 -1.94
CA VAL A 722 7.29 -6.42 -2.85
C VAL A 722 7.82 -7.68 -3.53
N ASN A 723 6.92 -8.52 -4.03
CA ASN A 723 7.34 -9.63 -4.88
C ASN A 723 7.92 -9.09 -6.19
N HIS A 724 8.82 -9.86 -6.82
CA HIS A 724 9.66 -9.34 -7.89
C HIS A 724 8.88 -8.72 -9.06
N TYR A 725 7.78 -9.35 -9.47
CA TYR A 725 6.96 -8.91 -10.60
C TYR A 725 5.75 -8.05 -10.18
N GLY A 726 5.65 -7.65 -8.92
CA GLY A 726 4.56 -6.84 -8.40
C GLY A 726 3.18 -7.50 -8.54
N ILE A 727 3.09 -8.83 -8.58
CA ILE A 727 1.84 -9.59 -8.63
C ILE A 727 0.93 -9.15 -7.46
N GLY A 728 -0.33 -8.85 -7.77
CA GLY A 728 -1.30 -8.26 -6.84
C GLY A 728 -1.39 -6.73 -6.91
N SER A 729 -0.41 -6.05 -7.50
CA SER A 729 -0.45 -4.58 -7.68
C SER A 729 -1.56 -4.17 -8.65
N ILE A 730 -2.09 -2.95 -8.49
CA ILE A 730 -3.08 -2.38 -9.39
C ILE A 730 -2.39 -1.47 -10.40
N LEU A 731 -2.65 -1.67 -11.68
CA LEU A 731 -2.33 -0.73 -12.75
C LEU A 731 -3.59 0.00 -13.20
N GLU A 732 -3.58 1.32 -13.12
CA GLU A 732 -4.66 2.20 -13.60
C GLU A 732 -4.13 3.10 -14.72
N LEU A 733 -4.85 3.16 -15.83
CA LEU A 733 -4.44 3.85 -17.05
C LEU A 733 -5.55 4.78 -17.54
N ARG A 734 -5.15 5.97 -18.02
CA ARG A 734 -6.03 6.86 -18.79
C ARG A 734 -5.43 7.19 -20.16
N ALA A 735 -6.27 7.12 -21.19
CA ALA A 735 -5.97 7.53 -22.56
C ALA A 735 -7.17 8.29 -23.14
N GLY A 736 -7.15 9.62 -23.07
CA GLY A 736 -8.30 10.45 -23.43
C GLY A 736 -9.52 10.18 -22.56
N GLN A 737 -10.63 9.73 -23.16
CA GLN A 737 -11.85 9.35 -22.44
C GLN A 737 -11.83 7.92 -21.89
N LYS A 738 -10.82 7.12 -22.25
CA LYS A 738 -10.75 5.72 -21.84
C LYS A 738 -10.02 5.59 -20.51
N TYR A 739 -10.52 4.67 -19.71
CA TYR A 739 -9.94 4.27 -18.45
C TYR A 739 -9.85 2.75 -18.44
N GLN A 740 -8.72 2.22 -17.98
CA GLN A 740 -8.54 0.81 -17.76
C GLN A 740 -7.86 0.58 -16.42
N ALA A 741 -8.30 -0.45 -15.69
CA ALA A 741 -7.59 -0.94 -14.52
C ALA A 741 -7.46 -2.46 -14.60
N GLN A 742 -6.26 -2.95 -14.26
CA GLN A 742 -5.92 -4.35 -14.25
C GLN A 742 -5.12 -4.68 -12.99
N ILE A 743 -5.28 -5.91 -12.48
CA ILE A 743 -4.40 -6.48 -11.46
C ILE A 743 -3.25 -7.16 -12.18
N VAL A 744 -2.03 -6.93 -11.68
CA VAL A 744 -0.84 -7.62 -12.18
C VAL A 744 -0.88 -9.07 -11.72
N ASP A 745 -0.94 -10.01 -12.66
CA ASP A 745 -0.96 -11.45 -12.39
C ASP A 745 0.14 -12.23 -13.16
N SER A 746 1.01 -11.52 -13.87
CA SER A 746 2.14 -12.06 -14.62
C SER A 746 3.24 -10.98 -14.81
N SER A 747 4.34 -11.33 -15.47
CA SER A 747 5.50 -10.45 -15.64
C SER A 747 5.26 -9.26 -16.59
N VAL A 748 4.20 -9.30 -17.42
CA VAL A 748 3.81 -8.23 -18.36
C VAL A 748 2.29 -8.04 -18.33
N THR A 749 1.85 -6.79 -18.19
CA THR A 749 0.43 -6.40 -18.32
C THR A 749 0.20 -5.62 -19.61
N HIS A 750 -0.75 -6.07 -20.44
CA HIS A 750 -1.04 -5.47 -21.73
C HIS A 750 -2.28 -4.56 -21.68
N PHE A 751 -2.20 -3.40 -22.34
CA PHE A 751 -3.29 -2.45 -22.52
C PHE A 751 -3.43 -2.05 -24.00
N GLY A 752 -4.62 -2.21 -24.57
CA GLY A 752 -4.99 -1.55 -25.82
C GLY A 752 -5.38 -0.09 -25.59
N LEU A 753 -5.02 0.82 -26.49
CA LEU A 753 -5.21 2.28 -26.29
C LEU A 753 -6.07 2.92 -27.40
N GLY A 754 -6.41 2.18 -28.44
CA GLY A 754 -7.05 2.68 -29.65
C GLY A 754 -6.12 3.61 -30.43
N LYS A 755 -6.58 4.81 -30.80
CA LYS A 755 -5.80 5.75 -31.63
C LYS A 755 -4.98 6.78 -30.85
N GLN A 756 -5.08 6.79 -29.52
CA GLN A 756 -4.42 7.79 -28.68
C GLN A 756 -3.40 7.09 -27.77
N PRO A 757 -2.24 7.71 -27.50
CA PRO A 757 -1.32 7.20 -26.49
C PRO A 757 -1.91 7.35 -25.09
N ALA A 758 -1.34 6.63 -24.12
CA ALA A 758 -1.69 6.81 -22.72
C ALA A 758 -1.21 8.18 -22.21
N ASP A 759 -2.08 8.86 -21.48
CA ASP A 759 -1.75 10.13 -20.82
C ASP A 759 -0.94 9.86 -19.54
N ILE A 760 -1.33 8.83 -18.79
CA ILE A 760 -0.77 8.52 -17.48
C ILE A 760 -1.10 7.07 -17.11
N VAL A 761 -0.14 6.44 -16.43
CA VAL A 761 -0.27 5.14 -15.76
C VAL A 761 0.07 5.31 -14.30
N ARG A 762 -0.74 4.71 -13.43
CA ARG A 762 -0.51 4.61 -12.00
C ARG A 762 -0.31 3.16 -11.60
N VAL A 763 0.70 2.93 -10.76
CA VAL A 763 0.92 1.67 -10.04
C VAL A 763 0.55 1.91 -8.59
N LEU A 764 -0.30 1.05 -8.03
CA LEU A 764 -0.43 0.89 -6.59
C LEU A 764 0.26 -0.42 -6.23
N TRP A 765 1.49 -0.32 -5.70
CA TRP A 765 2.29 -1.49 -5.32
C TRP A 765 1.69 -2.21 -4.11
N THR A 766 1.92 -3.52 -3.97
CA THR A 766 1.41 -4.31 -2.84
C THR A 766 1.86 -3.80 -1.48
N ASN A 767 2.95 -3.01 -1.43
CA ASN A 767 3.45 -2.39 -0.20
C ASN A 767 2.83 -1.02 0.13
N GLY A 768 1.83 -0.57 -0.63
CA GLY A 768 1.12 0.69 -0.41
C GLY A 768 1.74 1.94 -1.03
N VAL A 769 2.98 1.86 -1.55
CA VAL A 769 3.60 3.01 -2.21
C VAL A 769 3.01 3.15 -3.62
N PRO A 770 2.50 4.33 -4.01
CA PRO A 770 2.07 4.56 -5.38
C PRO A 770 3.26 4.98 -6.28
N ALA A 771 3.14 4.74 -7.58
CA ALA A 771 4.02 5.33 -8.60
C ALA A 771 3.22 5.81 -9.81
N ASN A 772 3.39 7.07 -10.20
CA ASN A 772 2.70 7.66 -11.34
C ASN A 772 3.70 7.94 -12.48
N ILE A 773 3.41 7.41 -13.67
CA ILE A 773 4.19 7.62 -14.90
C ILE A 773 3.35 8.44 -15.88
N ILE A 774 3.76 9.70 -16.10
CA ILE A 774 3.12 10.59 -17.08
C ILE A 774 3.70 10.30 -18.47
N HIS A 775 2.85 10.11 -19.47
CA HIS A 775 3.20 9.77 -20.85
C HIS A 775 4.13 8.52 -20.96
N PRO A 776 3.65 7.34 -20.52
CA PRO A 776 4.44 6.11 -20.60
C PRO A 776 4.78 5.73 -22.06
N LYS A 777 5.89 5.03 -22.25
CA LYS A 777 6.28 4.46 -23.55
C LYS A 777 5.53 3.15 -23.79
N SER A 778 5.29 2.75 -25.04
CA SER A 778 4.59 1.49 -25.39
C SER A 778 5.20 0.22 -24.76
N GLU A 779 6.50 0.22 -24.47
CA GLU A 779 7.16 -0.79 -23.63
C GLU A 779 7.70 -0.10 -22.39
N GLN A 780 7.06 -0.30 -21.24
CA GLN A 780 7.35 0.43 -20.01
C GLN A 780 7.74 -0.52 -18.87
N GLN A 781 9.03 -0.52 -18.51
CA GLN A 781 9.48 -1.08 -17.24
C GLN A 781 9.29 -0.06 -16.11
N ILE A 782 8.74 -0.46 -14.97
CA ILE A 782 8.62 0.37 -13.76
C ILE A 782 9.29 -0.37 -12.60
N CYS A 783 10.33 0.24 -12.04
CA CYS A 783 11.19 -0.34 -11.00
C CYS A 783 10.77 0.19 -9.61
N GLU A 784 10.35 -0.68 -8.69
CA GLU A 784 10.19 -0.35 -7.27
C GLU A 784 11.57 -0.23 -6.63
N ARG A 785 11.90 0.98 -6.17
CA ARG A 785 13.21 1.28 -5.59
C ARG A 785 13.24 0.92 -4.11
N GLN A 786 14.35 0.31 -3.70
CA GLN A 786 14.68 0.11 -2.30
C GLN A 786 15.09 1.46 -1.68
N THR A 787 14.09 2.18 -1.18
CA THR A 787 14.22 3.44 -0.45
C THR A 787 13.82 3.24 1.00
N LEU A 788 14.42 3.98 1.92
CA LEU A 788 13.97 3.99 3.30
C LEU A 788 12.54 4.58 3.34
N LYS A 789 11.56 3.80 3.84
CA LYS A 789 10.16 4.23 3.97
C LYS A 789 9.86 4.79 5.35
N GLY A 790 10.55 4.29 6.37
CA GLY A 790 10.45 4.75 7.75
C GLY A 790 11.79 4.55 8.44
N SER A 791 12.12 5.39 9.42
CA SER A 791 13.24 5.23 10.33
C SER A 791 13.35 6.27 11.43
N CYS A 792 12.78 7.49 11.32
CA CYS A 792 12.75 8.59 12.31
C CYS A 792 12.77 10.01 11.66
N PRO A 793 12.30 11.06 12.38
CA PRO A 793 12.43 12.46 11.97
C PRO A 793 13.89 12.95 11.98
N TYR A 794 14.17 13.97 11.18
CA TYR A 794 15.52 14.51 10.95
C TYR A 794 15.75 15.89 11.56
N LEU A 795 16.91 16.07 12.19
CA LEU A 795 17.35 17.30 12.85
C LEU A 795 18.33 18.09 11.98
N TYR A 796 18.12 19.40 11.91
CA TYR A 796 19.03 20.36 11.29
C TYR A 796 19.36 21.50 12.27
N ALA A 797 20.57 22.05 12.14
CA ALA A 797 21.03 23.19 12.93
C ALA A 797 21.48 24.35 12.03
N TRP A 798 21.22 25.58 12.46
CA TRP A 798 21.71 26.76 11.76
C TRP A 798 23.21 26.96 12.00
N ASN A 799 24.02 26.87 10.94
CA ASN A 799 25.47 27.00 11.04
C ASN A 799 26.01 28.45 10.88
N GLY A 800 25.12 29.45 10.84
CA GLY A 800 25.46 30.85 10.59
C GLY A 800 25.22 31.30 9.14
N LYS A 801 24.97 30.37 8.22
CA LYS A 801 24.70 30.65 6.79
C LYS A 801 23.49 29.91 6.23
N GLN A 802 23.32 28.65 6.62
CA GLN A 802 22.22 27.79 6.20
C GLN A 802 21.96 26.72 7.26
N PHE A 803 20.83 26.02 7.15
CA PHE A 803 20.60 24.82 7.94
C PHE A 803 21.43 23.66 7.41
N GLU A 804 21.99 22.88 8.33
CA GLU A 804 22.83 21.74 8.03
C GLU A 804 22.32 20.51 8.76
N PHE A 805 22.26 19.37 8.06
CA PHE A 805 21.74 18.11 8.58
C PHE A 805 22.60 17.58 9.74
N VAL A 806 22.02 17.42 10.93
CA VAL A 806 22.73 16.92 12.13
C VAL A 806 22.67 15.40 12.20
N THR A 807 21.47 14.84 12.38
CA THR A 807 21.19 13.41 12.56
C THR A 807 19.67 13.16 12.57
N ASP A 808 19.22 11.91 12.65
CA ASP A 808 17.86 11.47 13.02
C ASP A 808 17.61 11.43 14.56
N LEU A 809 16.34 11.58 14.98
CA LEU A 809 15.84 11.58 16.36
C LEU A 809 14.76 10.49 16.57
N LEU A 810 14.59 9.98 17.79
CA LEU A 810 13.55 9.03 18.24
C LEU A 810 13.76 7.56 17.88
N TRP A 811 14.97 7.18 17.44
CA TRP A 811 15.29 5.82 16.99
C TRP A 811 15.16 4.79 18.12
N SER A 812 15.28 5.23 19.37
CA SER A 812 15.08 4.37 20.52
C SER A 812 13.62 4.13 20.91
N ALA A 813 12.65 4.76 20.24
CA ALA A 813 11.24 4.77 20.65
C ALA A 813 10.23 4.38 19.55
N PRO A 814 10.47 3.33 18.73
CA PRO A 814 9.51 2.93 17.70
C PRO A 814 8.22 2.40 18.35
N MET A 815 7.09 2.66 17.72
CA MET A 815 5.77 2.17 18.13
C MET A 815 5.22 1.17 17.14
N GLY A 816 4.80 0.00 17.62
CA GLY A 816 4.07 -0.99 16.79
C GLY A 816 4.93 -1.75 15.78
N LEU A 817 6.21 -1.38 15.63
CA LEU A 817 7.20 -2.09 14.81
C LEU A 817 7.33 -3.53 15.27
N GLN A 818 7.21 -4.46 14.33
CA GLN A 818 7.33 -5.90 14.56
C GLN A 818 8.72 -6.41 14.15
N PHE A 819 9.38 -7.18 15.02
CA PHE A 819 10.56 -7.98 14.67
C PHE A 819 10.19 -9.34 14.06
N ALA A 820 8.98 -9.80 14.37
CA ALA A 820 8.30 -10.95 13.81
C ALA A 820 6.81 -10.80 14.20
N GLU A 821 5.93 -11.60 13.60
CA GLU A 821 4.50 -11.56 13.94
C GLU A 821 4.27 -11.70 15.46
N GLY A 822 3.63 -10.68 16.05
CA GLY A 822 3.34 -10.61 17.48
C GLY A 822 4.53 -10.29 18.40
N VAL A 823 5.71 -9.98 17.84
CA VAL A 823 6.93 -9.62 18.59
C VAL A 823 7.29 -8.16 18.31
N TYR A 824 6.99 -7.27 19.27
CA TYR A 824 7.16 -5.83 19.09
C TYR A 824 8.51 -5.32 19.59
N ALA A 825 9.02 -4.27 18.94
CA ALA A 825 10.19 -3.55 19.42
C ALA A 825 9.88 -2.80 20.73
N PRO A 826 10.80 -2.84 21.72
CA PRO A 826 10.65 -2.05 22.93
C PRO A 826 10.91 -0.57 22.65
N ALA A 827 10.17 0.31 23.31
CA ALA A 827 10.35 1.76 23.21
C ALA A 827 11.04 2.33 24.46
N ARG A 828 12.08 3.14 24.24
CA ARG A 828 12.71 4.04 25.22
C ARG A 828 12.57 5.46 24.70
N ASN A 829 11.63 6.19 25.28
CA ASN A 829 11.11 7.46 24.76
C ASN A 829 12.07 8.66 24.82
N TRP A 830 13.28 8.55 25.36
CA TRP A 830 14.20 9.68 25.51
C TRP A 830 15.52 9.47 24.78
N GLU A 831 16.15 10.53 24.30
CA GLU A 831 17.49 10.49 23.69
C GLU A 831 18.32 11.71 24.05
N TYR A 832 19.66 11.55 24.06
CA TYR A 832 20.62 12.64 24.26
C TYR A 832 21.64 12.62 23.13
N LEU A 833 21.46 13.49 22.14
CA LEU A 833 22.25 13.48 20.91
C LEU A 833 23.14 14.72 20.82
N ARG A 834 24.38 14.55 20.40
CA ARG A 834 25.37 15.61 20.31
C ARG A 834 25.17 16.45 19.06
N ILE A 835 25.26 17.76 19.22
CA ILE A 835 25.42 18.73 18.15
C ILE A 835 26.78 19.41 18.32
N ASP A 836 27.66 19.24 17.34
CA ASP A 836 28.95 19.93 17.28
C ASP A 836 28.73 21.45 17.24
N GLY A 837 29.36 22.19 18.15
CA GLY A 837 29.19 23.64 18.27
C GLY A 837 29.67 24.44 17.06
N THR A 838 30.51 23.87 16.20
CA THR A 838 30.89 24.49 14.93
C THR A 838 29.73 24.50 13.93
N ARG A 839 28.79 23.57 14.06
CA ARG A 839 27.61 23.41 13.21
C ARG A 839 26.39 24.19 13.70
N MET A 840 26.48 24.82 14.87
CA MET A 840 25.40 25.61 15.44
C MET A 840 25.88 26.98 15.89
N GLN A 841 25.43 28.01 15.19
CA GLN A 841 25.73 29.42 15.48
C GLN A 841 24.46 30.17 15.85
N PRO A 842 24.56 31.21 16.68
CA PRO A 842 23.38 32.02 17.01
C PRO A 842 22.93 32.86 15.81
N GLU A 843 21.62 32.91 15.57
CA GLU A 843 20.96 33.80 14.62
C GLU A 843 20.03 34.74 15.40
N GLN A 844 20.16 36.05 15.21
CA GLN A 844 19.28 37.04 15.85
C GLN A 844 19.13 36.94 17.39
N GLY A 845 20.09 36.30 18.07
CA GLY A 845 20.12 36.14 19.53
C GLY A 845 19.55 34.83 20.05
N CYS A 846 19.15 33.90 19.18
CA CYS A 846 18.74 32.53 19.52
C CYS A 846 19.59 31.49 18.77
N TYR A 847 19.61 30.25 19.27
CA TYR A 847 19.99 29.08 18.47
C TYR A 847 18.73 28.51 17.83
N ARG A 848 18.80 28.17 16.54
CA ARG A 848 17.66 27.66 15.76
C ARG A 848 17.92 26.24 15.29
N LEU A 849 16.96 25.36 15.54
CA LEU A 849 16.92 23.97 15.09
C LEU A 849 15.66 23.72 14.28
N GLN A 850 15.74 22.79 13.34
CA GLN A 850 14.60 22.31 12.56
C GLN A 850 14.48 20.80 12.71
N VAL A 851 13.28 20.31 12.96
CA VAL A 851 12.96 18.88 12.94
C VAL A 851 11.98 18.63 11.82
N THR A 852 12.29 17.75 10.88
CA THR A 852 11.43 17.45 9.72
C THR A 852 10.99 16.00 9.74
N GLU A 853 9.73 15.73 9.43
CA GLU A 853 9.25 14.39 9.13
C GLU A 853 9.28 14.19 7.61
N GLU A 854 10.15 13.32 7.12
CA GLU A 854 10.45 13.16 5.69
C GLU A 854 10.01 11.80 5.14
N LEU A 855 9.71 10.87 6.04
CA LEU A 855 9.43 9.47 5.73
C LEU A 855 7.93 9.18 5.89
N TRP A 856 7.50 7.96 5.56
CA TRP A 856 6.14 7.47 5.70
C TRP A 856 5.83 7.15 7.18
N GLU A 857 5.85 8.18 8.02
CA GLU A 857 5.82 8.05 9.49
C GLU A 857 5.05 9.19 10.15
N ALA A 858 4.81 9.02 11.45
CA ALA A 858 4.41 10.08 12.35
C ALA A 858 5.36 10.15 13.55
N ALA A 859 5.87 11.36 13.81
CA ALA A 859 6.67 11.66 14.99
C ALA A 859 5.83 12.29 16.10
N TYR A 860 6.11 11.90 17.33
CA TYR A 860 5.42 12.36 18.54
C TYR A 860 6.45 12.98 19.49
N PHE A 861 6.39 14.28 19.74
CA PHE A 861 7.28 14.96 20.69
C PHE A 861 6.49 15.45 21.90
N ASP A 862 6.98 15.13 23.09
CA ASP A 862 6.43 15.62 24.38
C ASP A 862 7.37 16.67 24.99
N GLN A 863 8.68 16.48 24.85
CA GLN A 863 9.66 17.45 25.31
C GLN A 863 10.84 17.56 24.34
N VAL A 864 11.30 18.79 24.09
CA VAL A 864 12.59 19.04 23.44
C VAL A 864 13.38 20.09 24.23
N GLN A 865 14.58 19.73 24.66
CA GLN A 865 15.47 20.57 25.44
C GLN A 865 16.85 20.64 24.77
N LEU A 866 17.45 21.83 24.77
CA LEU A 866 18.82 22.03 24.32
C LEU A 866 19.72 22.32 25.52
N LEU A 867 20.81 21.57 25.64
CA LEU A 867 21.82 21.73 26.67
C LEU A 867 23.10 22.26 26.05
N ALA A 868 23.57 23.44 26.48
CA ALA A 868 24.91 23.92 26.14
C ALA A 868 25.93 23.25 27.08
N VAL A 869 26.94 22.60 26.50
CA VAL A 869 28.04 21.97 27.23
C VAL A 869 29.31 22.75 26.95
N ASP A 870 29.74 23.55 27.93
CA ASP A 870 30.99 24.28 27.88
C ASP A 870 32.12 23.40 28.41
N HIS A 871 33.21 23.25 27.68
CA HIS A 871 34.35 22.41 28.08
C HIS A 871 35.67 22.93 27.52
N PRO A 872 36.83 22.53 28.09
CA PRO A 872 38.15 22.87 27.55
C PRO A 872 38.29 22.42 26.10
N GLU A 873 38.94 23.24 25.27
CA GLU A 873 39.14 23.00 23.84
C GLU A 873 39.94 21.71 23.57
N GLU A 874 40.79 21.29 24.51
CA GLU A 874 41.56 20.05 24.41
C GLU A 874 40.78 18.76 24.74
N ALA A 875 39.52 18.87 25.18
CA ALA A 875 38.67 17.71 25.45
C ALA A 875 37.51 17.69 24.45
N GLU A 876 37.13 16.49 23.99
CA GLU A 876 35.90 16.25 23.23
C GLU A 876 34.83 15.68 24.15
N ILE A 877 33.59 16.06 23.90
CA ILE A 877 32.42 15.56 24.62
C ILE A 877 31.66 14.56 23.74
N TYR A 878 31.24 13.46 24.35
CA TYR A 878 30.36 12.47 23.72
C TYR A 878 29.19 12.16 24.66
N SER A 879 28.02 11.93 24.10
CA SER A 879 26.91 11.25 24.78
C SER A 879 26.89 9.77 24.35
N ASN A 880 26.09 8.98 25.06
CA ASN A 880 25.85 7.60 24.70
C ASN A 880 24.64 7.52 23.76
N GLU A 881 24.85 7.68 22.45
CA GLU A 881 23.78 7.82 21.45
C GLU A 881 23.22 6.46 20.96
N LYS A 882 23.40 5.40 21.75
CA LYS A 882 23.04 4.05 21.31
C LYS A 882 21.54 3.77 21.42
N VAL A 883 21.04 3.01 20.46
CA VAL A 883 19.75 2.33 20.55
C VAL A 883 19.90 1.08 21.41
N GLY A 884 18.95 0.88 22.32
CA GLY A 884 18.95 -0.21 23.29
C GLY A 884 18.17 0.15 24.56
N PRO A 885 17.99 -0.81 25.48
CA PRO A 885 17.26 -0.59 26.70
C PRO A 885 18.04 0.33 27.65
N ALA A 886 17.32 0.91 28.62
CA ALA A 886 17.84 1.98 29.47
C ALA A 886 19.10 1.57 30.25
N GLU A 887 19.25 0.29 30.61
CA GLU A 887 20.39 -0.21 31.41
C GLU A 887 21.73 -0.11 30.67
N ILE A 888 21.73 -0.10 29.33
CA ILE A 888 22.96 0.02 28.52
C ILE A 888 23.10 1.38 27.83
N ALA A 889 21.99 2.13 27.73
CA ALA A 889 21.89 3.42 27.06
C ALA A 889 21.81 4.60 28.04
N GLU A 890 22.07 4.38 29.34
CA GLU A 890 22.02 5.42 30.37
C GLU A 890 22.74 6.71 29.94
N PHE A 891 22.08 7.85 30.15
CA PHE A 891 22.63 9.14 29.79
C PHE A 891 23.89 9.44 30.60
N ARG A 892 24.97 9.73 29.89
CA ARG A 892 26.23 10.21 30.46
C ARG A 892 26.95 11.11 29.47
N ILE A 893 27.61 12.13 30.01
CA ILE A 893 28.56 12.96 29.29
C ILE A 893 29.95 12.37 29.50
N HIS A 894 30.57 11.90 28.42
CA HIS A 894 31.94 11.41 28.39
C HIS A 894 32.88 12.53 27.92
N SER A 895 33.86 12.90 28.74
CA SER A 895 34.87 13.89 28.41
C SER A 895 36.20 13.22 28.09
N VAL A 896 36.60 13.22 26.82
CA VAL A 896 37.77 12.49 26.31
C VAL A 896 38.83 13.47 25.82
N ARG A 897 40.04 13.40 26.41
CA ARG A 897 41.20 14.25 26.02
C ARG A 897 42.24 13.47 25.22
N ASN A 898 42.51 12.22 25.61
CA ASN A 898 43.55 11.37 25.03
C ASN A 898 42.94 10.07 24.48
N PRO A 899 42.29 10.09 23.31
CA PRO A 899 41.78 8.87 22.69
C PRO A 899 42.95 7.92 22.38
N LEU A 900 42.80 6.65 22.73
CA LEU A 900 43.72 5.57 22.44
C LEU A 900 43.22 4.82 21.21
N LEU A 901 43.95 4.93 20.11
CA LEU A 901 43.58 4.24 18.86
C LEU A 901 43.90 2.74 18.95
N PRO A 902 43.17 1.88 18.23
CA PRO A 902 43.55 0.49 18.06
C PRO A 902 44.93 0.36 17.37
N ILE A 903 45.72 -0.62 17.81
CA ILE A 903 47.01 -0.98 17.21
C ILE A 903 46.78 -1.67 15.86
N THR A 904 45.76 -2.52 15.79
CA THR A 904 45.34 -3.22 14.58
C THR A 904 43.81 -3.26 14.53
N ALA A 905 43.26 -3.19 13.33
CA ALA A 905 41.86 -3.53 13.07
C ALA A 905 41.79 -4.49 11.88
N VAL A 906 41.09 -5.61 12.04
CA VAL A 906 40.89 -6.60 10.97
C VAL A 906 39.43 -7.00 10.85
N ASP A 907 38.99 -7.32 9.66
CA ASP A 907 37.64 -7.84 9.43
C ASP A 907 37.60 -9.37 9.39
N GLN A 908 36.42 -9.94 9.12
CA GLN A 908 36.19 -11.38 9.04
C GLN A 908 36.96 -12.10 7.93
N ARG A 909 37.51 -11.37 6.96
CA ARG A 909 38.35 -11.91 5.88
C ARG A 909 39.84 -11.73 6.16
N GLY A 910 40.19 -11.13 7.31
CA GLY A 910 41.56 -10.80 7.66
C GLY A 910 42.12 -9.61 6.88
N ARG A 911 41.28 -8.76 6.28
CA ARG A 911 41.71 -7.51 5.64
C ARG A 911 42.12 -6.53 6.74
N ASP A 912 43.20 -5.79 6.53
CA ASP A 912 43.57 -4.66 7.41
C ASP A 912 42.63 -3.49 7.13
N VAL A 913 41.83 -3.13 8.14
CA VAL A 913 40.82 -2.09 8.05
C VAL A 913 41.11 -0.91 8.98
N LEU A 914 42.31 -0.86 9.59
CA LEU A 914 42.68 0.17 10.56
C LEU A 914 42.55 1.59 9.98
N ALA A 915 42.89 1.77 8.71
CA ALA A 915 42.80 3.07 8.05
C ALA A 915 41.36 3.62 7.98
N ALA A 916 40.35 2.74 7.90
CA ALA A 916 38.94 3.10 7.75
C ALA A 916 38.20 3.30 9.08
N VAL A 917 38.86 3.05 10.22
CA VAL A 917 38.24 3.18 11.57
C VAL A 917 39.11 3.97 12.55
N ARG A 918 40.18 4.62 12.09
CA ARG A 918 41.12 5.36 12.96
C ARG A 918 40.81 6.84 13.09
N GLN A 919 39.93 7.37 12.23
CA GLN A 919 39.57 8.78 12.19
C GLN A 919 38.18 8.92 11.57
N ARG A 920 37.40 9.87 12.08
CA ARG A 920 36.11 10.25 11.51
C ARG A 920 36.30 11.12 10.27
N ASP A 921 36.25 10.53 9.07
CA ASP A 921 36.44 11.24 7.80
C ASP A 921 35.31 11.02 6.78
N GLY A 922 34.26 10.28 7.16
CA GLY A 922 33.11 9.99 6.29
C GLY A 922 33.39 8.87 5.28
N ILE A 923 34.49 8.13 5.44
CA ILE A 923 34.82 6.95 4.61
C ILE A 923 34.53 5.71 5.45
N TYR A 924 33.30 5.21 5.35
CA TYR A 924 32.82 4.16 6.23
C TYR A 924 33.40 2.80 5.84
N LEU A 925 33.86 2.06 6.85
CA LEU A 925 34.13 0.64 6.78
C LEU A 925 32.82 -0.13 6.57
N LYS A 926 32.66 -0.64 5.35
CA LYS A 926 31.75 -1.73 5.04
C LYS A 926 32.43 -3.08 5.29
N ALA A 927 32.13 -3.70 6.43
CA ALA A 927 32.78 -4.95 6.83
C ALA A 927 32.18 -6.20 6.16
N PHE A 928 31.17 -6.10 5.30
CA PHE A 928 30.54 -7.23 4.61
C PHE A 928 30.66 -7.08 3.08
N ASP A 929 30.65 -8.20 2.36
CA ASP A 929 30.66 -8.21 0.89
C ASP A 929 29.31 -8.69 0.32
N ARG A 930 28.53 -9.47 1.10
CA ARG A 930 27.21 -9.98 0.69
C ARG A 930 26.07 -9.37 1.51
N LYS A 931 25.04 -8.91 0.80
CA LYS A 931 23.72 -8.56 1.35
C LYS A 931 22.72 -9.65 0.97
N PHE A 932 21.76 -9.94 1.84
CA PHE A 932 20.69 -10.91 1.57
C PHE A 932 19.37 -10.20 1.26
N ARG A 933 19.07 -9.15 2.03
CA ARG A 933 17.90 -8.26 1.93
C ARG A 933 18.33 -6.86 2.40
N GLN A 934 17.44 -5.88 2.28
CA GLN A 934 17.59 -4.62 3.00
C GLN A 934 17.97 -4.86 4.46
N GLY A 935 19.03 -4.21 4.94
CA GLY A 935 19.42 -4.25 6.37
C GLY A 935 19.97 -5.58 6.89
N LEU A 936 20.02 -6.63 6.05
CA LEU A 936 20.49 -7.97 6.42
C LEU A 936 21.68 -8.41 5.55
N THR A 937 22.79 -8.73 6.20
CA THR A 937 24.04 -9.12 5.56
C THR A 937 24.50 -10.51 6.02
N GLU A 938 25.57 -11.03 5.41
CA GLU A 938 26.36 -12.10 6.03
C GLU A 938 26.85 -11.70 7.42
N GLU A 939 27.17 -12.69 8.26
CA GLU A 939 27.85 -12.41 9.51
C GLU A 939 29.22 -11.78 9.21
N HIS A 940 29.46 -10.63 9.82
CA HIS A 940 30.71 -9.91 9.70
C HIS A 940 31.15 -9.39 11.06
N PHE A 941 32.43 -9.04 11.15
CA PHE A 941 32.97 -8.49 12.37
C PHE A 941 34.05 -7.44 12.15
N LEU A 942 34.19 -6.56 13.14
CA LEU A 942 35.34 -5.68 13.33
C LEU A 942 36.14 -6.20 14.54
N GLU A 943 37.34 -6.73 14.30
CA GLU A 943 38.29 -7.11 15.34
C GLU A 943 39.22 -5.94 15.65
N LEU A 944 39.33 -5.56 16.92
CA LEU A 944 40.19 -4.48 17.40
C LEU A 944 41.21 -5.01 18.39
N THR A 945 42.47 -4.62 18.22
CA THR A 945 43.53 -4.79 19.24
C THR A 945 43.80 -3.44 19.89
N PRO A 946 43.45 -3.23 21.16
CA PRO A 946 43.58 -1.92 21.80
C PRO A 946 44.96 -1.73 22.45
N ASP A 947 45.47 -0.50 22.46
CA ASP A 947 46.71 -0.13 23.18
C ASP A 947 46.43 0.31 24.63
N LEU A 948 45.89 -0.60 25.44
CA LEU A 948 45.46 -0.26 26.79
C LEU A 948 46.61 -0.36 27.81
N PRO A 949 46.77 0.63 28.72
CA PRO A 949 47.71 0.53 29.82
C PRO A 949 47.43 -0.67 30.73
N ALA A 950 48.46 -1.17 31.42
CA ALA A 950 48.38 -2.41 32.19
C ALA A 950 47.39 -2.35 33.37
N ASN A 951 47.17 -1.17 33.95
CA ASN A 951 46.30 -0.95 35.12
C ASN A 951 45.20 0.09 34.81
N ALA A 952 44.53 0.00 33.67
CA ALA A 952 43.39 0.86 33.35
C ALA A 952 42.24 0.59 34.34
N GLY A 953 41.81 1.62 35.08
CA GLY A 953 40.73 1.48 36.07
C GLY A 953 39.33 1.50 35.47
N ARG A 954 39.15 2.16 34.32
CA ARG A 954 37.94 2.19 33.50
C ARG A 954 38.38 2.08 32.04
N ILE A 955 37.65 1.33 31.23
CA ILE A 955 37.93 1.21 29.79
C ILE A 955 36.63 1.44 29.05
N MET A 956 36.58 2.48 28.23
CA MET A 956 35.48 2.75 27.33
C MET A 956 35.93 2.53 25.89
N LEU A 957 35.08 1.91 25.09
CA LEU A 957 35.18 1.89 23.62
C LEU A 957 34.13 2.84 23.05
N PHE A 958 34.57 3.72 22.17
CA PHE A 958 33.71 4.58 21.36
C PHE A 958 33.70 4.08 19.93
N LEU A 959 32.52 3.96 19.36
CA LEU A 959 32.32 3.59 17.96
C LEU A 959 31.42 4.61 17.29
N THR A 960 31.86 5.14 16.17
CA THR A 960 31.05 6.03 15.32
C THR A 960 30.64 5.26 14.07
N GLY A 961 29.34 5.22 13.79
CA GLY A 961 28.80 4.48 12.65
C GLY A 961 27.32 4.73 12.46
N TRP A 962 26.71 3.94 11.59
CA TRP A 962 25.28 4.00 11.29
C TRP A 962 24.77 2.61 10.90
N ILE A 963 23.45 2.43 10.95
CA ILE A 963 22.76 1.20 10.54
C ILE A 963 21.77 1.49 9.42
N TYR A 964 21.71 0.62 8.41
CA TYR A 964 20.60 0.58 7.46
C TYR A 964 19.58 -0.49 7.93
N PRO A 965 18.35 -0.13 8.30
CA PRO A 965 17.42 -1.06 8.93
C PRO A 965 16.62 -1.90 7.92
N THR A 966 16.06 -3.01 8.40
CA THR A 966 14.95 -3.72 7.76
C THR A 966 13.63 -3.00 7.99
N ASP A 967 12.73 -3.01 7.00
CA ASP A 967 11.33 -2.54 7.15
C ASP A 967 10.50 -3.55 7.97
N THR A 968 9.34 -3.13 8.51
CA THR A 968 8.49 -3.99 9.35
C THR A 968 7.95 -5.21 8.59
N SER A 969 7.44 -5.06 7.37
CA SER A 969 7.05 -6.19 6.52
C SER A 969 8.19 -7.18 6.29
N LEU A 970 9.43 -6.68 6.07
CA LEU A 970 10.60 -7.54 5.92
C LEU A 970 10.95 -8.31 7.21
N ASN A 971 10.78 -7.69 8.38
CA ASN A 971 10.97 -8.38 9.66
C ASN A 971 9.95 -9.51 9.84
N VAL A 972 8.68 -9.28 9.49
CA VAL A 972 7.63 -10.31 9.52
C VAL A 972 7.96 -11.46 8.57
N ALA A 973 8.34 -11.17 7.32
CA ALA A 973 8.80 -12.16 6.36
C ALA A 973 10.01 -12.98 6.88
N LEU A 974 11.04 -12.30 7.38
CA LEU A 974 12.24 -12.95 7.94
C LEU A 974 11.94 -13.77 9.20
N GLY A 975 10.91 -13.41 9.96
CA GLY A 975 10.41 -14.17 11.11
C GLY A 975 9.80 -15.53 10.73
N LYS A 976 9.33 -15.68 9.49
CA LYS A 976 8.74 -16.92 8.95
C LYS A 976 9.75 -17.80 8.21
N SER A 977 10.83 -17.20 7.70
CA SER A 977 11.88 -17.85 6.91
C SER A 977 12.58 -18.98 7.69
N ARG A 978 12.97 -20.04 6.97
CA ARG A 978 13.75 -21.18 7.52
C ARG A 978 15.25 -21.00 7.38
N ASP A 979 15.67 -20.37 6.29
CA ASP A 979 17.09 -20.28 5.90
C ASP A 979 17.76 -19.00 6.38
N LEU A 980 16.97 -17.93 6.50
CA LEU A 980 17.40 -16.63 7.02
C LEU A 980 16.76 -16.36 8.38
N SER A 981 17.53 -15.69 9.23
CA SER A 981 17.03 -15.08 10.47
C SER A 981 17.11 -13.56 10.33
N GLY A 982 16.26 -12.85 11.06
CA GLY A 982 16.31 -11.39 11.11
C GLY A 982 17.68 -10.83 11.51
N PRO A 983 17.96 -9.55 11.22
CA PRO A 983 19.23 -8.91 11.56
C PRO A 983 19.56 -9.08 13.05
N ARG A 984 20.72 -9.68 13.35
CA ARG A 984 21.24 -9.74 14.71
C ARG A 984 21.93 -8.42 15.01
N PRO A 985 21.57 -7.73 16.10
CA PRO A 985 22.30 -6.54 16.51
C PRO A 985 23.74 -6.86 16.90
N PRO A 986 24.62 -5.85 17.00
CA PRO A 986 26.01 -6.06 17.34
C PRO A 986 26.19 -6.63 18.75
N SER A 987 27.07 -7.62 18.83
CA SER A 987 27.50 -8.31 20.04
C SER A 987 29.02 -8.19 20.21
N LEU A 988 29.50 -8.20 21.45
CA LEU A 988 30.92 -8.11 21.78
C LEU A 988 31.48 -9.48 22.17
N TRP A 989 32.59 -9.87 21.54
CA TRP A 989 33.29 -11.12 21.73
C TRP A 989 34.74 -10.88 22.16
N ILE A 990 35.26 -11.74 23.04
CA ILE A 990 36.65 -11.68 23.52
C ILE A 990 37.29 -13.06 23.51
N GLN A 991 38.62 -13.11 23.59
CA GLN A 991 39.33 -14.38 23.77
C GLN A 991 39.33 -14.84 25.23
N ASN A 992 39.04 -16.12 25.43
CA ASN A 992 39.25 -16.79 26.72
C ASN A 992 40.73 -17.16 26.92
N ALA A 993 41.09 -17.71 28.08
CA ALA A 993 42.46 -18.12 28.38
C ALA A 993 43.01 -19.24 27.48
N ALA A 994 42.13 -19.95 26.76
CA ALA A 994 42.50 -20.98 25.77
C ALA A 994 42.66 -20.41 24.35
N GLY A 995 42.41 -19.11 24.13
CA GLY A 995 42.49 -18.45 22.83
C GLY A 995 41.22 -18.60 21.97
N GLU A 996 40.12 -19.09 22.54
CA GLU A 996 38.84 -19.25 21.85
C GLU A 996 37.98 -17.99 22.02
N TRP A 997 37.25 -17.60 20.98
CA TRP A 997 36.30 -16.50 21.03
C TRP A 997 35.07 -16.89 21.85
N ARG A 998 34.69 -16.04 22.81
CA ARG A 998 33.48 -16.16 23.60
C ARG A 998 32.72 -14.84 23.60
N GLU A 999 31.40 -14.92 23.46
CA GLU A 999 30.51 -13.78 23.66
C GLU A 999 30.65 -13.26 25.10
N ALA A 1000 30.94 -11.96 25.21
CA ALA A 1000 31.06 -11.24 26.48
C ALA A 1000 29.84 -10.36 26.74
N MET A 1001 29.27 -9.77 25.68
CA MET A 1001 28.10 -8.91 25.73
C MET A 1001 27.20 -9.24 24.51
N PRO A 1002 26.12 -10.01 24.69
CA PRO A 1002 25.26 -10.43 23.58
C PRO A 1002 24.57 -9.27 22.84
N PHE A 1003 24.37 -8.15 23.55
CA PHE A 1003 23.83 -6.92 22.97
C PHE A 1003 24.55 -5.72 23.56
N MET A 1004 25.29 -4.98 22.73
CA MET A 1004 26.03 -3.78 23.16
C MET A 1004 25.32 -2.46 22.82
N GLY A 1005 24.14 -2.55 22.19
CA GLY A 1005 23.45 -1.45 21.49
C GLY A 1005 24.16 -1.07 20.19
N PHE A 1006 23.52 -0.21 19.40
CA PHE A 1006 24.00 0.16 18.07
C PHE A 1006 23.67 1.63 17.76
N PRO A 1007 24.37 2.29 16.82
CA PRO A 1007 23.98 3.63 16.35
C PRO A 1007 22.68 3.56 15.55
N GLY A 1008 21.76 4.52 15.77
CA GLY A 1008 20.54 4.67 14.95
C GLY A 1008 20.82 4.99 13.48
N GLY A 1009 19.76 5.21 12.69
CA GLY A 1009 19.79 5.21 11.22
C GLY A 1009 20.75 6.21 10.56
N LYS A 1010 21.23 7.21 11.29
CA LYS A 1010 22.27 8.16 10.83
C LYS A 1010 23.48 8.13 11.76
N THR A 1011 24.56 8.76 11.31
CA THR A 1011 25.88 8.64 11.96
C THR A 1011 25.86 9.15 13.40
N LYS A 1012 26.09 8.22 14.34
CA LYS A 1012 26.09 8.45 15.79
C LYS A 1012 27.33 7.85 16.43
N THR A 1013 27.71 8.38 17.59
CA THR A 1013 28.78 7.80 18.40
C THR A 1013 28.20 7.09 19.62
N ILE A 1014 28.47 5.78 19.75
CA ILE A 1014 28.05 4.97 20.89
C ILE A 1014 29.22 4.70 21.84
N ALA A 1015 28.94 4.62 23.15
CA ALA A 1015 29.93 4.34 24.18
C ALA A 1015 29.69 2.96 24.84
N ILE A 1016 30.72 2.12 24.92
CA ILE A 1016 30.64 0.76 25.47
C ILE A 1016 31.62 0.64 26.65
N ASP A 1017 31.12 0.27 27.82
CA ASP A 1017 31.94 0.03 29.00
C ASP A 1017 32.56 -1.38 28.95
N LEU A 1018 33.89 -1.43 28.86
CA LEU A 1018 34.70 -2.65 28.76
C LEU A 1018 35.46 -2.96 30.05
N THR A 1019 35.22 -2.22 31.14
CA THR A 1019 36.06 -2.23 32.35
C THR A 1019 36.26 -3.64 32.92
N ASP A 1020 35.22 -4.46 32.97
CA ASP A 1020 35.26 -5.82 33.53
C ASP A 1020 35.23 -6.94 32.46
N VAL A 1021 35.40 -6.57 31.20
CA VAL A 1021 35.28 -7.49 30.06
C VAL A 1021 36.55 -8.32 29.88
N PHE A 1022 37.73 -7.69 29.93
CA PHE A 1022 39.02 -8.37 29.70
C PHE A 1022 39.46 -9.19 30.92
N LYS A 1023 39.18 -10.50 30.90
CA LYS A 1023 39.55 -11.45 31.98
C LYS A 1023 40.84 -12.23 31.71
N ALA A 1024 41.36 -12.18 30.49
CA ALA A 1024 42.60 -12.84 30.05
C ALA A 1024 43.69 -11.80 29.74
N GLY A 1025 44.92 -12.27 29.46
CA GLY A 1025 46.01 -11.39 29.03
C GLY A 1025 45.86 -10.88 27.58
N ASP A 1026 45.04 -11.55 26.76
CA ASP A 1026 44.70 -11.09 25.42
C ASP A 1026 43.59 -10.03 25.49
N LYS A 1027 43.83 -8.87 24.88
CA LYS A 1027 42.93 -7.70 24.89
C LYS A 1027 42.18 -7.53 23.57
N ARG A 1028 42.28 -8.48 22.63
CA ARG A 1028 41.53 -8.43 21.38
C ARG A 1028 40.04 -8.62 21.63
N LEU A 1029 39.25 -7.86 20.89
CA LEU A 1029 37.79 -7.95 20.88
C LEU A 1029 37.27 -8.04 19.45
N GLN A 1030 36.08 -8.60 19.28
CA GLN A 1030 35.33 -8.60 18.03
C GLN A 1030 33.93 -8.02 18.26
N ILE A 1031 33.51 -7.14 17.37
CA ILE A 1031 32.13 -6.66 17.27
C ILE A 1031 31.49 -7.45 16.14
N ARG A 1032 30.56 -8.36 16.44
CA ARG A 1032 29.93 -9.26 15.47
C ARG A 1032 28.47 -8.93 15.26
N THR A 1033 28.00 -8.95 14.01
CA THR A 1033 26.61 -8.62 13.65
C THR A 1033 26.22 -9.26 12.32
N THR A 1034 24.91 -9.36 12.05
CA THR A 1034 24.37 -9.58 10.69
C THR A 1034 23.54 -8.40 10.18
N ALA A 1035 23.36 -7.37 11.00
CA ALA A 1035 22.74 -6.11 10.58
C ALA A 1035 23.68 -5.30 9.69
N GLU A 1036 23.11 -4.59 8.71
CA GLU A 1036 23.85 -3.72 7.80
C GLU A 1036 24.40 -2.48 8.53
N ILE A 1037 25.55 -2.64 9.19
CA ILE A 1037 26.22 -1.58 9.94
C ILE A 1037 27.55 -1.23 9.27
N CYS A 1038 27.79 0.07 9.12
CA CYS A 1038 29.08 0.59 8.67
C CYS A 1038 29.68 1.53 9.72
N TRP A 1039 31.00 1.42 9.92
CA TRP A 1039 31.75 2.14 10.96
C TRP A 1039 32.69 3.17 10.35
N ASP A 1040 32.81 4.36 10.93
CA ASP A 1040 33.72 5.42 10.48
C ASP A 1040 34.91 5.61 11.44
N ASP A 1041 34.69 5.39 12.75
CA ASP A 1041 35.72 5.64 13.75
C ASP A 1041 35.58 4.70 14.97
N ALA A 1042 36.72 4.28 15.53
CA ALA A 1042 36.81 3.41 16.70
C ALA A 1042 38.01 3.78 17.58
N PHE A 1043 37.77 4.15 18.83
CA PHE A 1043 38.84 4.46 19.78
C PHE A 1043 38.48 4.11 21.22
N PHE A 1044 39.49 4.06 22.08
CA PHE A 1044 39.36 3.73 23.49
C PHE A 1044 39.66 4.95 24.38
N ALA A 1045 39.05 5.02 25.54
CA ALA A 1045 39.41 5.98 26.58
C ALA A 1045 39.52 5.28 27.93
N VAL A 1046 40.58 5.60 28.68
CA VAL A 1046 40.83 5.07 30.04
C VAL A 1046 40.80 6.15 31.12
N ASP A 1047 40.84 7.42 30.70
CA ASP A 1047 40.83 8.59 31.57
C ASP A 1047 39.70 9.53 31.11
N GLU A 1048 38.55 9.46 31.77
CA GLU A 1048 37.50 10.47 31.62
C GLU A 1048 37.71 11.59 32.65
N LEU A 1049 37.71 12.84 32.21
CA LEU A 1049 37.82 13.99 33.10
C LEU A 1049 36.47 14.22 33.77
N GLN A 1050 36.29 13.67 34.97
CA GLN A 1050 35.10 14.00 35.77
C GLN A 1050 35.15 15.45 36.25
N GLY A 1051 34.21 16.28 35.78
CA GLY A 1051 33.97 17.63 36.29
C GLY A 1051 34.66 18.79 35.55
N GLU A 1052 35.28 18.57 34.39
CA GLU A 1052 35.84 19.65 33.54
C GLU A 1052 34.86 20.14 32.45
N PHE A 1053 33.57 20.19 32.73
CA PHE A 1053 32.58 20.81 31.84
C PHE A 1053 31.45 21.47 32.63
N VAL A 1054 30.71 22.38 31.99
CA VAL A 1054 29.53 23.03 32.55
C VAL A 1054 28.36 22.80 31.60
N VAL A 1055 27.31 22.15 32.10
CA VAL A 1055 26.06 21.96 31.36
C VAL A 1055 25.09 23.06 31.75
N THR A 1056 24.57 23.78 30.75
CA THR A 1056 23.57 24.84 30.92
C THR A 1056 22.35 24.51 30.06
N PRO A 1057 21.22 24.13 30.67
CA PRO A 1057 19.96 24.04 29.94
C PRO A 1057 19.59 25.40 29.37
N LEU A 1058 19.18 25.43 28.10
CA LEU A 1058 18.76 26.65 27.42
C LEU A 1058 17.24 26.78 27.46
N ASP A 1059 16.78 28.00 27.68
CA ASP A 1059 15.34 28.30 27.67
C ASP A 1059 14.82 28.20 26.23
N LEU A 1060 13.78 27.38 26.02
CA LEU A 1060 13.02 27.38 24.78
C LEU A 1060 12.23 28.69 24.70
N THR A 1061 12.47 29.47 23.65
CA THR A 1061 11.86 30.78 23.43
C THR A 1061 10.67 30.73 22.46
N ALA A 1062 10.68 29.79 21.52
CA ALA A 1062 9.59 29.54 20.59
C ALA A 1062 9.68 28.12 20.01
N ALA A 1063 8.52 27.52 19.71
CA ALA A 1063 8.38 26.37 18.85
C ALA A 1063 7.20 26.57 17.88
N ASP A 1064 7.41 26.34 16.58
CA ASP A 1064 6.40 26.55 15.54
C ASP A 1064 6.34 25.34 14.61
N LEU A 1065 5.15 24.72 14.49
CA LEU A 1065 4.89 23.61 13.60
C LEU A 1065 4.25 24.11 12.30
N HIS A 1066 4.77 23.71 11.14
CA HIS A 1066 4.20 24.07 9.85
C HIS A 1066 4.46 22.99 8.78
N TYR A 1067 3.69 23.01 7.70
CA TYR A 1067 4.00 22.17 6.54
C TYR A 1067 5.20 22.74 5.79
N ARG A 1068 6.17 21.89 5.46
CA ARG A 1068 7.33 22.25 4.67
C ARG A 1068 7.37 21.55 3.33
N GLY A 1069 7.04 20.26 3.25
CA GLY A 1069 7.32 19.40 2.09
C GLY A 1069 8.63 18.63 2.26
N PHE A 1070 9.09 17.98 1.20
CA PHE A 1070 10.15 16.96 1.29
C PHE A 1070 11.50 17.46 0.81
N SER A 1071 12.56 17.19 1.57
CA SER A 1071 13.94 17.51 1.17
C SER A 1071 14.45 16.55 0.09
N ARG A 1072 15.27 17.05 -0.83
CA ARG A 1072 15.90 16.19 -1.85
C ARG A 1072 16.94 15.24 -1.23
N ILE A 1073 16.83 13.94 -1.52
CA ILE A 1073 17.81 12.91 -1.14
C ILE A 1073 19.14 13.06 -1.90
N VAL A 1074 20.24 12.98 -1.16
CA VAL A 1074 21.62 13.03 -1.64
C VAL A 1074 22.36 11.76 -1.20
N PRO A 1075 22.63 10.82 -2.12
CA PRO A 1075 23.38 9.60 -1.82
C PRO A 1075 24.82 9.88 -1.37
N ASP A 1076 25.34 9.06 -0.46
CA ASP A 1076 26.73 9.11 -0.03
C ASP A 1076 27.62 8.16 -0.86
N PRO A 1077 28.76 8.63 -1.42
CA PRO A 1077 29.64 7.80 -2.23
C PRO A 1077 30.57 6.88 -1.43
N GLY A 1078 30.65 7.03 -0.10
CA GLY A 1078 31.58 6.35 0.81
C GLY A 1078 30.91 5.31 1.73
N TYR A 1079 29.77 4.75 1.33
CA TYR A 1079 28.93 3.85 2.14
C TYR A 1079 28.36 4.49 3.42
N GLY A 1080 28.30 5.82 3.48
CA GLY A 1080 27.59 6.56 4.51
C GLY A 1080 26.07 6.52 4.32
N PRO A 1081 25.31 6.99 5.32
CA PRO A 1081 23.86 7.14 5.18
C PRO A 1081 23.55 8.23 4.15
N GLU A 1082 22.42 8.09 3.46
CA GLU A 1082 21.90 9.15 2.60
C GLU A 1082 21.68 10.44 3.42
N SER A 1083 22.06 11.59 2.85
CA SER A 1083 21.84 12.91 3.41
C SER A 1083 20.69 13.63 2.69
N LEU A 1084 20.19 14.72 3.27
CA LEU A 1084 19.12 15.51 2.68
C LEU A 1084 19.55 16.95 2.46
N ASP A 1085 19.29 17.45 1.26
CA ASP A 1085 19.49 18.85 0.94
C ASP A 1085 18.29 19.68 1.42
N TYR A 1086 18.45 20.26 2.63
CA TYR A 1086 17.45 21.10 3.27
C TYR A 1086 17.00 22.29 2.40
N MET A 1087 17.85 22.79 1.49
CA MET A 1087 17.57 24.00 0.73
C MET A 1087 16.71 23.74 -0.52
N HIS A 1088 16.57 22.47 -0.95
CA HIS A 1088 15.78 22.08 -2.11
C HIS A 1088 14.60 21.22 -1.67
N VAL A 1089 13.44 21.86 -1.56
CA VAL A 1089 12.20 21.25 -1.08
C VAL A 1089 11.25 20.98 -2.25
N ASP A 1090 10.77 19.75 -2.34
CA ASP A 1090 9.63 19.39 -3.17
C ASP A 1090 8.35 19.66 -2.37
N HIS A 1091 7.62 20.68 -2.78
CA HIS A 1091 6.32 21.06 -2.21
C HIS A 1091 5.14 20.45 -2.98
N ALA A 1092 5.42 19.81 -4.11
CA ALA A 1092 4.45 19.51 -5.14
C ALA A 1092 4.14 18.01 -5.25
N ALA A 1093 4.80 17.12 -4.50
CA ALA A 1093 4.52 15.71 -4.51
C ALA A 1093 4.16 15.21 -3.11
N ALA A 1094 3.02 14.52 -3.00
CA ALA A 1094 2.76 13.69 -1.85
C ALA A 1094 3.55 12.38 -2.01
N HIS A 1095 4.66 12.23 -1.28
CA HIS A 1095 5.56 11.09 -1.40
C HIS A 1095 5.01 9.81 -0.77
N TRP A 1096 4.17 9.96 0.26
CA TRP A 1096 3.71 8.87 1.10
C TRP A 1096 2.20 8.93 1.33
N PRO A 1097 1.49 7.78 1.38
CA PRO A 1097 0.10 7.75 1.83
C PRO A 1097 -0.01 8.27 3.27
N PRO A 1098 -0.75 9.33 3.58
CA PRO A 1098 -0.75 9.86 4.93
C PRO A 1098 -1.48 8.92 5.89
N MET A 1099 -0.96 8.82 7.12
CA MET A 1099 -1.63 8.12 8.20
C MET A 1099 -2.94 8.81 8.56
N THR A 1100 -3.95 8.04 8.94
CA THR A 1100 -5.24 8.61 9.36
C THR A 1100 -5.19 9.10 10.81
N GLY A 1101 -6.04 10.06 11.18
CA GLY A 1101 -6.23 10.46 12.58
C GLY A 1101 -6.04 11.95 12.84
N ARG A 1102 -5.80 12.30 14.11
CA ARG A 1102 -5.68 13.70 14.57
C ARG A 1102 -4.22 14.07 14.77
N PHE A 1103 -3.80 15.11 14.08
CA PHE A 1103 -2.47 15.69 14.14
C PHE A 1103 -2.52 17.09 14.75
N THR A 1104 -1.35 17.57 15.20
CA THR A 1104 -1.24 18.91 15.77
C THR A 1104 -1.50 19.96 14.69
N ARG A 1105 -2.22 21.02 15.06
CA ARG A 1105 -2.43 22.22 14.25
C ARG A 1105 -1.10 22.92 13.99
N TYR A 1106 -1.01 23.63 12.86
CA TYR A 1106 0.12 24.50 12.60
C TYR A 1106 0.12 25.76 13.47
N GLY A 1107 1.30 26.38 13.57
CA GLY A 1107 1.60 27.55 14.37
C GLY A 1107 2.32 27.23 15.68
N ASP A 1108 2.20 28.14 16.64
CA ASP A 1108 2.86 28.03 17.95
C ASP A 1108 2.40 26.79 18.73
N VAL A 1109 3.39 25.96 19.09
CA VAL A 1109 3.28 24.72 19.86
C VAL A 1109 4.27 24.71 21.04
N SER A 1110 4.80 25.88 21.43
CA SER A 1110 5.83 25.99 22.48
C SER A 1110 5.45 25.31 23.78
N GLU A 1111 4.17 25.34 24.18
CA GLU A 1111 3.71 24.70 25.42
C GLU A 1111 3.71 23.17 25.38
N LEU A 1112 3.71 22.55 24.18
CA LEU A 1112 3.67 21.10 24.00
C LEU A 1112 5.04 20.41 23.98
N VAL A 1113 6.14 21.17 24.03
CA VAL A 1113 7.51 20.62 23.95
C VAL A 1113 8.37 21.06 25.14
N GLN A 1114 7.77 21.66 26.16
CA GLN A 1114 8.49 22.18 27.34
C GLN A 1114 8.63 21.15 28.46
N ALA A 1115 7.73 20.18 28.57
CA ALA A 1115 7.66 19.26 29.70
C ALA A 1115 7.18 17.87 29.26
N GLU A 1116 7.62 16.83 29.97
CA GLU A 1116 7.06 15.47 29.83
C GLU A 1116 5.72 15.39 30.57
N ASP A 1117 4.62 15.63 29.88
CA ASP A 1117 3.26 15.64 30.44
C ASP A 1117 2.21 14.94 29.56
N ASP A 1118 2.67 14.13 28.59
CA ASP A 1118 1.90 13.39 27.61
C ASP A 1118 1.10 14.28 26.63
N LEU A 1119 1.41 15.59 26.52
CA LEU A 1119 0.75 16.53 25.62
C LEU A 1119 1.56 16.73 24.33
N LEU A 1120 1.34 15.83 23.39
CA LEU A 1120 2.24 15.63 22.25
C LEU A 1120 2.08 16.65 21.10
N VAL A 1121 3.20 17.06 20.50
CA VAL A 1121 3.24 17.46 19.10
C VAL A 1121 3.23 16.20 18.24
N VAL A 1122 2.23 16.07 17.36
CA VAL A 1122 2.04 14.95 16.43
C VAL A 1122 2.26 15.48 15.02
N MET A 1123 3.38 15.08 14.43
CA MET A 1123 3.82 15.42 13.08
C MET A 1123 3.45 14.30 12.11
N GLY A 1124 3.18 14.64 10.85
CA GLY A 1124 3.11 13.68 9.75
C GLY A 1124 4.09 14.04 8.64
N SER A 1125 4.22 13.17 7.66
CA SER A 1125 5.09 13.36 6.50
C SER A 1125 5.00 14.75 5.87
N GLY A 1126 6.15 15.39 5.69
CA GLY A 1126 6.33 16.74 5.15
C GLY A 1126 6.19 17.88 6.15
N ASP A 1127 5.88 17.61 7.43
CA ASP A 1127 5.83 18.64 8.47
C ASP A 1127 7.23 19.02 8.98
N GLU A 1128 7.40 20.28 9.42
CA GLU A 1128 8.59 20.80 10.09
C GLU A 1128 8.23 21.46 11.42
N LEU A 1129 9.02 21.18 12.46
CA LEU A 1129 9.00 21.85 13.76
C LEU A 1129 10.25 22.73 13.90
N THR A 1130 10.05 24.05 13.90
CA THR A 1130 11.09 25.03 14.23
C THR A 1130 11.21 25.20 15.73
N LEU A 1131 12.44 25.17 16.25
CA LEU A 1131 12.74 25.36 17.66
C LEU A 1131 13.77 26.49 17.85
N GLU A 1132 13.49 27.42 18.75
CA GLU A 1132 14.38 28.53 19.08
C GLU A 1132 14.76 28.54 20.56
N PHE A 1133 16.05 28.53 20.85
CA PHE A 1133 16.59 28.53 22.22
C PHE A 1133 17.39 29.80 22.52
N ALA A 1134 17.27 30.31 23.74
CA ALA A 1134 18.03 31.48 24.18
C ALA A 1134 19.54 31.20 24.22
N VAL A 1135 20.34 32.16 23.74
CA VAL A 1135 21.81 32.09 23.86
C VAL A 1135 22.22 32.37 25.32
N PRO A 1136 23.10 31.54 25.93
CA PRO A 1136 23.64 31.81 27.26
C PRO A 1136 24.26 33.20 27.36
N THR A 1137 23.89 33.94 28.40
CA THR A 1137 24.48 35.25 28.72
C THR A 1137 25.88 35.13 29.33
N THR A 1138 26.22 33.96 29.87
CA THR A 1138 27.55 33.67 30.41
C THR A 1138 28.55 33.44 29.27
N PRO A 1139 29.62 34.27 29.18
CA PRO A 1139 30.64 34.09 28.15
C PRO A 1139 31.49 32.83 28.42
N LEU A 1140 32.00 32.23 27.34
CA LEU A 1140 32.94 31.12 27.43
C LEU A 1140 34.21 31.51 28.19
N ARG A 1141 34.73 30.58 28.99
CA ARG A 1141 36.04 30.73 29.62
C ARG A 1141 37.12 30.74 28.53
N PRO A 1142 38.23 31.49 28.69
CA PRO A 1142 39.34 31.41 27.74
C PRO A 1142 39.84 29.97 27.57
N GLY A 1143 40.03 29.52 26.33
CA GLY A 1143 40.45 28.15 25.99
C GLY A 1143 39.35 27.09 26.12
N TRP A 1144 38.08 27.50 26.22
CA TRP A 1144 36.93 26.60 26.24
C TRP A 1144 36.12 26.78 24.97
N LYS A 1145 35.51 25.69 24.51
CA LYS A 1145 34.52 25.65 23.44
C LYS A 1145 33.15 25.21 23.99
N ARG A 1146 32.11 25.37 23.18
CA ARG A 1146 30.73 24.97 23.50
C ARG A 1146 30.28 23.98 22.46
N ASP A 1147 29.93 22.79 22.90
CA ASP A 1147 29.11 21.84 22.13
C ASP A 1147 27.70 21.80 22.75
N PHE A 1148 26.80 21.05 22.12
CA PHE A 1148 25.43 20.97 22.60
C PHE A 1148 24.95 19.52 22.63
N LEU A 1149 23.98 19.27 23.51
CA LEU A 1149 23.19 18.05 23.51
C LEU A 1149 21.73 18.44 23.33
N ILE A 1150 21.05 17.83 22.36
CA ILE A 1150 19.59 17.85 22.30
C ILE A 1150 19.09 16.67 23.14
N HIS A 1151 18.18 16.96 24.07
CA HIS A 1151 17.42 15.98 24.81
C HIS A 1151 15.99 16.04 24.32
N ASN A 1152 15.48 14.94 23.80
CA ASN A 1152 14.10 14.83 23.34
C ASN A 1152 13.40 13.67 24.04
N ILE A 1153 12.12 13.87 24.33
CA ILE A 1153 11.19 12.84 24.78
C ILE A 1153 10.09 12.72 23.73
N GLY A 1154 9.90 11.53 23.22
CA GLY A 1154 8.98 11.27 22.14
C GLY A 1154 8.96 9.82 21.67
N TRP A 1155 8.20 9.60 20.60
CA TRP A 1155 8.03 8.32 19.93
C TRP A 1155 7.96 8.53 18.43
N ASP A 1156 8.23 7.47 17.69
CA ASP A 1156 8.10 7.43 16.24
C ASP A 1156 7.24 6.22 15.84
N LYS A 1157 6.44 6.38 14.79
CA LYS A 1157 5.64 5.29 14.25
C LYS A 1157 5.66 5.32 12.73
N ASP A 1158 6.24 4.28 12.15
CA ASP A 1158 6.16 4.05 10.72
C ASP A 1158 4.75 3.60 10.30
N ALA A 1159 4.44 3.85 9.03
CA ALA A 1159 3.17 3.51 8.42
C ALA A 1159 3.27 2.29 7.50
N ASP A 1160 4.24 1.39 7.74
CA ASP A 1160 4.29 0.09 7.07
C ASP A 1160 2.99 -0.69 7.33
N LEU A 1161 2.52 -1.46 6.33
CA LEU A 1161 1.25 -2.20 6.42
C LEU A 1161 1.27 -3.27 7.52
N ASN A 1162 2.47 -3.76 7.88
CA ASN A 1162 2.64 -4.71 8.97
C ASN A 1162 2.98 -4.04 10.31
N THR A 1163 3.15 -2.73 10.39
CA THR A 1163 3.26 -2.05 11.69
C THR A 1163 1.90 -2.02 12.39
N ILE A 1164 1.84 -2.48 13.64
CA ILE A 1164 0.56 -2.51 14.36
C ILE A 1164 0.07 -1.09 14.58
N TYR A 1165 -1.13 -0.83 14.06
CA TYR A 1165 -1.75 0.49 14.03
C TYR A 1165 -0.95 1.52 13.20
N GLY A 1166 -0.12 1.07 12.25
CA GLY A 1166 0.70 1.95 11.39
C GLY A 1166 -0.12 2.83 10.44
N GLN A 1167 -1.34 2.43 10.08
CA GLN A 1167 -2.21 3.23 9.19
C GLN A 1167 -2.93 4.40 9.90
N SER A 1168 -2.67 4.63 11.19
CA SER A 1168 -3.33 5.65 12.00
C SER A 1168 -2.36 6.25 13.01
N VAL A 1169 -2.42 7.55 13.30
CA VAL A 1169 -1.61 8.14 14.40
C VAL A 1169 -2.13 7.79 15.79
N GLU A 1170 -3.37 7.30 15.89
CA GLU A 1170 -3.96 6.79 17.12
C GLU A 1170 -3.81 5.25 17.19
N PRO A 1171 -3.77 4.67 18.40
CA PRO A 1171 -3.81 5.34 19.70
C PRO A 1171 -2.50 6.06 20.05
N LEU A 1172 -2.60 7.17 20.79
CA LEU A 1172 -1.45 8.00 21.19
C LEU A 1172 -0.58 7.28 22.25
N PRO A 1173 0.75 7.46 22.20
CA PRO A 1173 1.64 6.99 23.25
C PRO A 1173 1.55 7.85 24.52
N PHE A 1174 2.07 7.35 25.63
CA PHE A 1174 2.22 8.08 26.89
C PHE A 1174 3.33 7.47 27.74
N GLY A 1175 4.01 8.27 28.56
CA GLY A 1175 5.24 7.89 29.27
C GLY A 1175 5.09 6.73 30.27
N SER A 1176 3.88 6.51 30.79
CA SER A 1176 3.61 5.42 31.74
C SER A 1176 3.15 4.10 31.11
N MET A 1177 3.07 4.00 29.78
CA MET A 1177 2.69 2.76 29.11
C MET A 1177 3.77 1.69 29.27
N SER A 1178 3.37 0.43 29.46
CA SER A 1178 4.33 -0.68 29.57
C SER A 1178 4.92 -1.11 28.21
N GLY A 1179 4.26 -0.76 27.11
CA GLY A 1179 4.67 -1.05 25.74
C GLY A 1179 3.64 -0.54 24.73
N TYR A 1180 3.91 -0.74 23.43
CA TYR A 1180 2.97 -0.44 22.36
C TYR A 1180 2.82 -1.65 21.42
N PRO A 1181 1.60 -2.15 21.14
CA PRO A 1181 0.32 -1.77 21.74
C PRO A 1181 0.30 -1.86 23.27
N TYR A 1182 -0.37 -0.90 23.93
CA TYR A 1182 -0.48 -0.93 25.39
C TYR A 1182 -1.42 -2.04 25.87
N ARG A 1183 -1.24 -2.46 27.13
CA ARG A 1183 -2.06 -3.50 27.74
C ARG A 1183 -3.50 -3.05 27.85
N TRP A 1184 -4.43 -3.99 27.93
CA TRP A 1184 -5.85 -3.69 27.99
C TRP A 1184 -6.31 -2.88 29.21
N ASP A 1185 -5.54 -2.94 30.31
CA ASP A 1185 -5.77 -2.19 31.54
C ASP A 1185 -5.06 -0.81 31.54
N GLU A 1186 -4.40 -0.48 30.44
CA GLU A 1186 -3.73 0.79 30.18
C GLU A 1186 -4.53 1.60 29.15
N ALA A 1187 -4.46 2.93 29.25
CA ALA A 1187 -5.05 3.84 28.28
C ALA A 1187 -4.34 5.19 28.35
N TYR A 1188 -4.31 5.88 27.22
CA TYR A 1188 -3.88 7.27 27.18
C TYR A 1188 -4.71 8.11 28.18
N PRO A 1189 -4.09 9.03 28.97
CA PRO A 1189 -4.80 9.63 30.09
C PRO A 1189 -6.01 10.49 29.67
N GLU A 1190 -7.18 10.24 30.27
CA GLU A 1190 -8.43 10.98 29.99
C GLU A 1190 -8.67 12.13 30.99
N THR A 1191 -7.65 12.92 31.30
CA THR A 1191 -7.82 14.07 32.22
C THR A 1191 -8.46 15.28 31.53
N ILE A 1192 -8.92 16.27 32.31
CA ILE A 1192 -9.41 17.55 31.77
C ILE A 1192 -8.31 18.24 30.94
N LEU A 1193 -7.06 18.17 31.41
CA LEU A 1193 -5.90 18.74 30.70
C LEU A 1193 -5.72 18.10 29.33
N HIS A 1194 -5.75 16.77 29.26
CA HIS A 1194 -5.60 16.02 28.00
C HIS A 1194 -6.79 16.27 27.06
N THR A 1195 -7.99 16.39 27.60
CA THR A 1195 -9.19 16.73 26.81
C THR A 1195 -9.07 18.13 26.19
N ASP A 1196 -8.61 19.13 26.96
CA ASP A 1196 -8.37 20.50 26.46
C ASP A 1196 -7.27 20.51 25.37
N TYR A 1197 -6.17 19.79 25.61
CA TYR A 1197 -5.09 19.61 24.65
C TYR A 1197 -5.60 19.02 23.32
N LEU A 1198 -6.33 17.91 23.37
CA LEU A 1198 -6.88 17.26 22.17
C LEU A 1198 -7.81 18.20 21.38
N GLN A 1199 -8.54 19.09 22.06
CA GLN A 1199 -9.45 20.05 21.43
C GLN A 1199 -8.72 21.28 20.87
N ARG A 1200 -7.65 21.74 21.53
CA ARG A 1200 -6.92 22.96 21.14
C ARG A 1200 -5.83 22.70 20.10
N TYR A 1201 -5.18 21.54 20.16
CA TYR A 1201 -4.00 21.24 19.35
C TYR A 1201 -4.22 20.13 18.34
N GLN A 1202 -4.86 19.02 18.72
CA GLN A 1202 -5.05 17.86 17.83
C GLN A 1202 -6.25 18.04 16.89
N THR A 1203 -6.22 19.09 16.08
CA THR A 1203 -7.35 19.53 15.25
C THR A 1203 -7.14 19.32 13.75
N ARG A 1204 -5.89 19.08 13.30
CA ARG A 1204 -5.61 18.74 11.90
C ARG A 1204 -5.93 17.26 11.66
N ARG A 1205 -6.43 16.91 10.49
CA ARG A 1205 -6.68 15.52 10.09
C ARG A 1205 -6.00 15.24 8.76
N GLN A 1206 -5.46 14.05 8.62
CA GLN A 1206 -4.99 13.51 7.35
C GLN A 1206 -5.73 12.20 7.04
N PHE A 1207 -5.76 11.82 5.76
CA PHE A 1207 -6.51 10.67 5.28
C PHE A 1207 -5.80 10.02 4.11
N SER A 1208 -5.66 8.70 4.13
CA SER A 1208 -5.04 7.90 3.07
C SER A 1208 -5.93 7.72 1.83
N GLY A 1209 -7.23 8.07 1.91
CA GLY A 1209 -8.18 7.93 0.79
C GLY A 1209 -7.74 8.52 -0.57
N PRO A 1210 -7.07 9.68 -0.67
CA PRO A 1210 -6.53 10.20 -1.93
C PRO A 1210 -5.55 9.24 -2.64
N PHE A 1211 -4.90 8.34 -1.89
CA PHE A 1211 -3.86 7.44 -2.37
C PHE A 1211 -4.36 6.10 -2.87
N ARG A 1212 -5.67 5.83 -2.79
CA ARG A 1212 -6.23 4.51 -3.12
C ARG A 1212 -7.01 4.44 -4.44
N ARG A 1213 -7.16 5.55 -5.18
CA ARG A 1213 -7.96 5.62 -6.43
C ARG A 1213 -7.48 6.64 -7.45
N PHE A 1214 -7.67 6.33 -8.73
CA PHE A 1214 -7.42 7.15 -9.93
C PHE A 1214 -8.69 7.68 -10.63
#